data_AF-A0A0K8TWX6-F1
#
_entry.id   AF-A0A0K8TWX6-F1
#
_cell.length_a   1.000
_cell.length_b   1.000
_cell.length_c   1.000
_cell.angle_alpha   90.00
_cell.angle_beta   90.00
_cell.angle_gamma   90.00
#
_symmetry.space_group_name_H-M   'P 1'
#
loop_
_entity.id
_entity.type
_entity.pdbx_description
1 polymer ?
#
loop_
_entity_poly.entity_id
_entity_poly.type
_entity_poly.pdbx_seq_one_letter_code
_entity_poly.pdbx_strand_id
1 'polypeptide(L)'
;MRLLIFILACLAPSINAYHVSAASAGVSFMNENYLDQRMSQVFNTQNVASKTLRNRRMYAMCPPHFQRVGSECYSLLPQASSWLEAHFFCKDKNAKLAEPQNRADRKLRVFLKQYDAQRGLTGPIWIGATYDWQSNVWQWSISGKNLTYDSFSRMEPEQNLENHCAVYDPNLDYRWSARPCPDRFRFICQHKMPKVSEKNRGKVYTRWNATYPNEYANEVILEVMDQPGKNGRRSNVIVKADGSDEQIVLPKPRGRAGHNRGRAGRRPNRPTTIHPNDIDAQATSNSPTTLAHYNEIPVPATAAPNTPNAANRARNGQKQMPHDRVVWRQRQKEKRRLERKRQRAQQMQKEKERKWNEQRLRILANQERERQRHLQEQEQQDQQPKSYEQTEQPRRELDELRQREAIDLERQRQQQLAEAEAKRREYESRHQELEALKKQLAEEKKKRDDEYSSAERIRQERIERQREREEKERKEREEQMKKEQEERAKEEAKREQERLETERRQLEEYEERLKQARDERERELHEQQERKRQEDEANRQRLEEEEKRRQEEIKRQLEEEEERLKLEQLEETRKLERQELERLAEENRRREEKLRQRQEEIARREEEQRKIEEEEERIRKELEEAEQRRKAEHEAQIKQEEEAVKARAEAEQRAAEEEKRKRQERLDALKKQDDERLRQEKEEKKRKYAERLSRLSPEDQRKFFEMRKRRKAKKTQELLQQKQAGNGGNEAYEEE
;
A
#
# COMPACT_ATOMS: atom_id res chain seq x y z
N MET A 1 -15.40 108.85 4.80
CA MET A 1 -15.74 109.13 3.39
C MET A 1 -16.02 107.78 2.71
N ARG A 2 -17.16 107.60 2.02
CA ARG A 2 -17.35 107.71 0.54
C ARG A 2 -16.44 106.76 -0.27
N LEU A 3 -16.95 105.99 -1.24
CA LEU A 3 -18.34 105.60 -1.52
C LEU A 3 -18.42 104.28 -2.35
N LEU A 4 -19.62 103.72 -2.28
CA LEU A 4 -20.27 102.57 -2.91
C LEU A 4 -20.16 102.39 -4.45
N ILE A 5 -20.11 101.13 -4.90
CA ILE A 5 -21.09 100.36 -5.74
C ILE A 5 -21.47 100.83 -7.18
N PHE A 6 -22.00 99.86 -7.96
CA PHE A 6 -22.76 99.90 -9.24
C PHE A 6 -21.92 99.59 -10.49
N ILE A 7 -22.39 98.79 -11.46
CA ILE A 7 -23.72 98.48 -12.05
C ILE A 7 -23.86 96.94 -12.26
N LEU A 8 -24.99 96.20 -12.34
CA LEU A 8 -26.42 96.19 -11.93
C LEU A 8 -26.84 94.67 -12.07
N ALA A 9 -27.79 94.01 -11.39
CA ALA A 9 -29.11 94.30 -10.80
C ALA A 9 -30.34 94.21 -11.75
N CYS A 10 -31.07 93.08 -11.69
CA CYS A 10 -32.48 92.82 -12.08
C CYS A 10 -32.77 91.30 -11.88
N LEU A 11 -33.86 90.77 -11.30
CA LEU A 11 -35.02 91.32 -10.57
C LEU A 11 -35.48 90.29 -9.49
N ALA A 12 -36.11 90.77 -8.42
CA ALA A 12 -36.82 89.96 -7.39
C ALA A 12 -38.37 90.12 -7.57
N PRO A 13 -39.32 89.84 -6.62
CA PRO A 13 -39.30 89.61 -5.15
C PRO A 13 -39.93 88.23 -4.77
N SER A 14 -40.37 87.84 -3.54
CA SER A 14 -40.78 88.55 -2.30
C SER A 14 -40.66 87.59 -1.06
N ILE A 15 -40.28 88.02 0.16
CA ILE A 15 -41.13 88.50 1.31
C ILE A 15 -42.12 87.43 1.82
N ASN A 16 -42.31 87.08 3.11
CA ASN A 16 -41.72 87.32 4.45
C ASN A 16 -42.42 86.35 5.47
N ALA A 17 -42.18 86.25 6.79
CA ALA A 17 -41.04 86.38 7.72
C ALA A 17 -41.54 86.08 9.18
N TYR A 18 -40.65 86.03 10.20
CA TYR A 18 -40.96 85.99 11.66
C TYR A 18 -41.57 84.66 12.21
N HIS A 19 -41.59 84.29 13.50
CA HIS A 19 -40.71 84.55 14.68
C HIS A 19 -41.04 83.50 15.80
N VAL A 20 -40.43 83.65 16.99
CA VAL A 20 -40.78 83.06 18.30
C VAL A 20 -40.25 81.64 18.57
N SER A 21 -40.01 81.39 19.87
CA SER A 21 -39.20 80.32 20.45
C SER A 21 -40.02 79.30 21.24
N ALA A 22 -39.32 78.28 21.75
CA ALA A 22 -39.48 77.64 23.07
C ALA A 22 -39.76 76.12 23.09
N ALA A 23 -39.00 75.47 24.00
CA ALA A 23 -39.20 74.19 24.70
C ALA A 23 -40.47 73.35 24.37
N SER A 24 -40.35 72.03 24.25
CA SER A 24 -39.89 71.19 25.36
C SER A 24 -39.10 69.93 24.98
N ALA A 25 -38.26 69.47 25.92
CA ALA A 25 -37.75 68.10 25.95
C ALA A 25 -38.68 67.24 26.82
N GLY A 26 -38.90 65.99 26.41
CA GLY A 26 -39.78 65.06 27.12
C GLY A 26 -39.41 63.61 26.82
N VAL A 27 -38.42 63.09 27.53
CA VAL A 27 -38.15 61.65 27.59
C VAL A 27 -38.96 61.06 28.75
N SER A 28 -39.56 59.90 28.54
CA SER A 28 -40.22 59.14 29.62
C SER A 28 -40.02 57.65 29.37
N PHE A 29 -39.69 56.93 30.45
CA PHE A 29 -39.18 55.56 30.43
C PHE A 29 -40.01 54.72 31.42
N MET A 30 -40.56 53.59 30.97
CA MET A 30 -41.09 52.42 31.71
C MET A 30 -41.87 51.54 30.70
N ASN A 31 -42.04 50.22 30.87
CA ASN A 31 -41.11 49.18 31.31
C ASN A 31 -41.58 47.82 30.70
N GLU A 32 -40.87 46.73 30.98
CA GLU A 32 -41.10 45.37 30.46
C GLU A 32 -42.44 44.66 30.81
N ASN A 33 -42.72 43.63 29.99
CA ASN A 33 -43.36 42.34 30.31
C ASN A 33 -44.61 42.28 31.22
N TYR A 34 -45.77 41.89 30.64
CA TYR A 34 -46.37 40.55 30.86
C TYR A 34 -47.70 40.38 30.09
N LEU A 35 -47.76 39.42 29.15
CA LEU A 35 -48.93 38.55 28.89
C LEU A 35 -48.65 37.59 27.71
N ASP A 36 -48.22 36.37 28.02
CA ASP A 36 -48.33 35.23 27.11
C ASP A 36 -49.78 34.68 27.10
N GLN A 37 -50.07 33.82 26.12
CA GLN A 37 -50.97 32.69 26.28
C GLN A 37 -52.50 32.93 26.26
N ARG A 38 -53.05 33.17 25.05
CA ARG A 38 -54.21 32.40 24.55
C ARG A 38 -54.52 32.64 23.06
N MET A 39 -54.12 31.69 22.21
CA MET A 39 -55.03 30.85 21.39
C MET A 39 -54.25 30.14 20.28
N SER A 40 -54.05 28.83 20.46
CA SER A 40 -53.62 27.94 19.38
C SER A 40 -54.73 27.75 18.34
N GLN A 41 -54.35 27.32 17.13
CA GLN A 41 -55.23 26.81 16.05
C GLN A 41 -55.99 27.84 15.18
N VAL A 42 -55.29 28.44 14.21
CA VAL A 42 -55.72 28.35 12.80
C VAL A 42 -54.51 27.91 11.97
N PHE A 43 -54.73 27.08 10.94
CA PHE A 43 -53.66 26.40 10.18
C PHE A 43 -53.16 27.20 8.96
N ASN A 44 -51.88 26.96 8.62
CA ASN A 44 -51.26 26.98 7.28
C ASN A 44 -51.98 27.73 6.13
N THR A 45 -51.29 28.69 5.51
CA THR A 45 -51.24 28.76 4.03
C THR A 45 -50.05 29.52 3.41
N GLN A 46 -49.19 30.20 4.19
CA GLN A 46 -48.04 30.93 3.64
C GLN A 46 -46.70 30.21 3.82
N ASN A 47 -46.57 29.03 3.21
CA ASN A 47 -45.28 28.42 2.90
C ASN A 47 -45.08 28.35 1.37
N VAL A 48 -45.29 29.51 0.71
CA VAL A 48 -45.00 29.70 -0.71
C VAL A 48 -43.49 29.53 -0.89
N ALA A 49 -43.09 28.52 -1.66
CA ALA A 49 -41.74 27.99 -1.58
C ALA A 49 -40.66 28.96 -2.08
N SER A 50 -40.05 29.70 -1.15
CA SER A 50 -38.71 30.28 -1.28
C SER A 50 -37.70 29.17 -1.54
N LYS A 51 -37.51 28.83 -2.82
CA LYS A 51 -36.54 27.85 -3.30
C LYS A 51 -35.13 28.40 -3.11
N THR A 52 -34.62 28.27 -1.88
CA THR A 52 -33.28 28.70 -1.49
C THR A 52 -32.24 28.20 -2.49
N LEU A 53 -31.43 29.13 -2.97
CA LEU A 53 -30.34 28.83 -3.90
C LEU A 53 -29.36 27.89 -3.19
N ARG A 54 -29.12 26.72 -3.77
CA ARG A 54 -28.29 25.68 -3.14
C ARG A 54 -26.80 25.98 -3.34
N ASN A 55 -26.35 27.08 -2.75
CA ASN A 55 -24.94 27.41 -2.63
C ASN A 55 -24.23 26.27 -1.89
N ARG A 56 -23.15 25.76 -2.47
CA ARG A 56 -22.41 24.59 -2.00
C ARG A 56 -20.92 24.87 -2.09
N ARG A 57 -20.24 24.84 -0.94
CA ARG A 57 -18.77 24.88 -0.91
C ARG A 57 -18.19 23.52 -1.28
N MET A 58 -17.23 23.55 -2.19
CA MET A 58 -16.37 22.43 -2.54
C MET A 58 -14.91 22.88 -2.38
N TYR A 59 -14.00 21.93 -2.24
CA TYR A 59 -12.57 22.15 -2.08
C TYR A 59 -11.88 21.53 -3.29
N ALA A 60 -11.21 22.35 -4.08
CA ALA A 60 -10.29 21.90 -5.12
C ALA A 60 -8.90 21.78 -4.51
N MET A 61 -8.42 20.55 -4.33
CA MET A 61 -7.18 20.28 -3.60
C MET A 61 -6.10 19.78 -4.56
N CYS A 62 -4.89 20.30 -4.43
CA CYS A 62 -3.67 19.77 -5.03
C CYS A 62 -2.75 19.19 -3.94
N PRO A 63 -1.95 18.14 -4.25
CA PRO A 63 -0.95 17.66 -3.30
C PRO A 63 0.05 18.77 -2.92
N PRO A 64 0.74 18.64 -1.77
CA PRO A 64 1.88 19.48 -1.43
C PRO A 64 2.90 19.55 -2.58
N HIS A 65 3.53 20.71 -2.76
CA HIS A 65 4.45 21.02 -3.88
C HIS A 65 3.85 20.93 -5.31
N PHE A 66 2.55 20.68 -5.49
CA PHE A 66 1.89 20.82 -6.79
C PHE A 66 1.16 22.17 -6.91
N GLN A 67 1.42 22.86 -8.01
CA GLN A 67 0.80 24.13 -8.40
C GLN A 67 -0.44 23.87 -9.28
N ARG A 68 -1.50 24.66 -9.11
CA ARG A 68 -2.77 24.50 -9.83
C ARG A 68 -2.72 25.20 -11.19
N VAL A 69 -2.78 24.45 -12.30
CA VAL A 69 -2.86 25.02 -13.66
C VAL A 69 -4.18 24.58 -14.32
N GLY A 70 -5.19 25.46 -14.25
CA GLY A 70 -6.52 25.20 -14.80
C GLY A 70 -7.32 24.20 -13.95
N SER A 71 -7.57 23.00 -14.48
CA SER A 71 -8.32 21.94 -13.79
C SER A 71 -7.45 20.87 -13.13
N GLU A 72 -6.13 20.91 -13.35
CA GLU A 72 -5.19 19.87 -12.89
C GLU A 72 -4.06 20.50 -12.06
N CYS A 73 -3.37 19.67 -11.31
CA CYS A 73 -2.23 20.04 -10.48
C CYS A 73 -0.94 19.58 -11.16
N TYR A 74 0.11 20.42 -11.16
CA TYR A 74 1.41 20.07 -11.73
C TYR A 74 2.56 20.41 -10.78
N SER A 75 3.60 19.57 -10.74
CA SER A 75 4.83 19.82 -10.02
C SER A 75 6.00 19.78 -10.98
N LEU A 76 6.73 20.89 -11.10
CA LEU A 76 7.98 20.96 -11.85
C LEU A 76 9.11 20.51 -10.95
N LEU A 77 9.99 19.66 -11.46
CA LEU A 77 11.15 19.16 -10.73
C LEU A 77 12.42 19.65 -11.43
N PRO A 78 13.31 20.38 -10.72
CA PRO A 78 14.51 20.97 -11.30
C PRO A 78 15.63 19.95 -11.53
N GLN A 79 15.53 18.75 -10.95
CA GLN A 79 16.47 17.67 -11.14
C GLN A 79 16.43 17.16 -12.59
N ALA A 80 17.61 16.92 -13.18
CA ALA A 80 17.75 16.35 -14.51
C ALA A 80 17.73 14.81 -14.43
N SER A 81 16.87 14.17 -15.22
CA SER A 81 16.71 12.71 -15.23
C SER A 81 16.33 12.22 -16.62
N SER A 82 16.63 10.95 -16.93
CA SER A 82 16.08 10.27 -18.11
C SER A 82 14.56 10.21 -18.03
N TRP A 83 13.91 10.04 -19.18
CA TRP A 83 12.44 9.97 -19.21
C TRP A 83 11.88 8.84 -18.34
N LEU A 84 12.58 7.70 -18.26
CA LEU A 84 12.16 6.54 -17.46
C LEU A 84 12.30 6.79 -15.95
N GLU A 85 13.43 7.36 -15.49
CA GLU A 85 13.61 7.79 -14.09
C GLU A 85 12.52 8.81 -13.71
N ALA A 86 12.23 9.77 -14.60
CA ALA A 86 11.19 10.78 -14.42
C ALA A 86 9.77 10.19 -14.31
N HIS A 87 9.47 9.14 -15.09
CA HIS A 87 8.21 8.39 -15.00
C HIS A 87 8.04 7.76 -13.61
N PHE A 88 9.05 7.05 -13.11
CA PHE A 88 8.99 6.40 -11.80
C PHE A 88 8.87 7.42 -10.66
N PHE A 89 9.67 8.49 -10.67
CA PHE A 89 9.61 9.53 -9.65
C PHE A 89 8.22 10.20 -9.55
N CYS A 90 7.55 10.46 -10.68
CA CYS A 90 6.17 10.96 -10.65
C CYS A 90 5.19 9.93 -10.09
N LYS A 91 5.37 8.64 -10.42
CA LYS A 91 4.51 7.53 -9.99
C LYS A 91 4.60 7.29 -8.48
N ASP A 92 5.79 7.39 -7.89
CA ASP A 92 6.03 7.26 -6.46
C ASP A 92 5.34 8.39 -5.69
N LYS A 93 5.36 9.61 -6.23
CA LYS A 93 4.58 10.77 -5.77
C LYS A 93 3.06 10.68 -6.02
N ASN A 94 2.57 9.48 -6.39
CA ASN A 94 1.19 9.14 -6.79
C ASN A 94 0.58 10.01 -7.90
N ALA A 95 1.45 10.67 -8.67
CA ALA A 95 1.16 11.44 -9.86
C ALA A 95 1.54 10.60 -11.10
N LYS A 96 1.68 11.27 -12.24
CA LYS A 96 2.24 10.72 -13.48
C LYS A 96 3.08 11.79 -14.17
N LEU A 97 3.90 11.44 -15.16
CA LEU A 97 4.39 12.45 -16.10
C LEU A 97 3.21 13.16 -16.79
N ALA A 98 3.36 14.44 -17.11
CA ALA A 98 2.24 15.24 -17.62
C ALA A 98 1.70 14.70 -18.96
N GLU A 99 0.38 14.47 -19.01
CA GLU A 99 -0.38 14.16 -20.22
C GLU A 99 -1.34 15.32 -20.57
N PRO A 100 -0.83 16.51 -20.96
CA PRO A 100 -1.63 17.72 -21.12
C PRO A 100 -2.52 17.69 -22.38
N GLN A 101 -3.85 17.66 -22.19
CA GLN A 101 -4.83 17.62 -23.28
C GLN A 101 -5.28 19.02 -23.71
N ASN A 102 -5.01 19.43 -24.95
CA ASN A 102 -5.52 20.62 -25.69
C ASN A 102 -5.65 21.92 -24.86
N ARG A 103 -6.75 22.08 -24.08
CA ARG A 103 -6.97 23.25 -23.22
C ARG A 103 -6.03 23.31 -22.03
N ALA A 104 -5.63 22.16 -21.49
CA ALA A 104 -4.64 22.05 -20.44
C ALA A 104 -3.24 22.41 -20.97
N ASP A 105 -2.87 21.91 -22.15
CA ASP A 105 -1.61 22.27 -22.84
C ASP A 105 -1.46 23.79 -22.98
N ARG A 106 -2.43 24.49 -23.58
CA ARG A 106 -2.31 25.95 -23.78
C ARG A 106 -2.12 26.71 -22.45
N LYS A 107 -2.81 26.30 -21.36
CA LYS A 107 -2.60 26.91 -20.04
C LYS A 107 -1.23 26.56 -19.45
N LEU A 108 -0.78 25.32 -19.63
CA LEU A 108 0.51 24.84 -19.14
C LEU A 108 1.68 25.54 -19.83
N ARG A 109 1.64 25.72 -21.16
CA ARG A 109 2.69 26.45 -21.90
C ARG A 109 2.83 27.92 -21.47
N VAL A 110 1.72 28.62 -21.19
CA VAL A 110 1.77 29.98 -20.65
C VAL A 110 2.41 30.00 -19.26
N PHE A 111 2.01 29.07 -18.39
CA PHE A 111 2.58 28.92 -17.05
C PHE A 111 4.08 28.58 -17.08
N LEU A 112 4.52 27.66 -17.95
CA LEU A 112 5.93 27.29 -18.12
C LEU A 112 6.77 28.48 -18.58
N LYS A 113 6.32 29.22 -19.61
CA LYS A 113 6.98 30.46 -20.06
C LYS A 113 7.19 31.45 -18.91
N GLN A 114 6.17 31.66 -18.08
CA GLN A 114 6.25 32.57 -16.94
C GLN A 114 7.20 32.07 -15.85
N TYR A 115 7.10 30.79 -15.47
CA TYR A 115 7.90 30.18 -14.41
C TYR A 115 9.40 30.14 -14.75
N ASP A 116 9.74 29.77 -15.98
CA ASP A 116 11.14 29.66 -16.42
C ASP A 116 11.75 31.05 -16.72
N ALA A 117 10.97 32.00 -17.25
CA ALA A 117 11.43 33.39 -17.42
C ALA A 117 11.72 34.08 -16.07
N GLN A 118 10.94 33.81 -15.03
CA GLN A 118 11.22 34.28 -13.66
C GLN A 118 12.48 33.67 -13.04
N ARG A 119 13.05 32.61 -13.62
CA ARG A 119 14.16 31.82 -13.06
C ARG A 119 15.38 31.73 -13.97
N GLY A 120 15.35 32.36 -15.14
CA GLY A 120 16.44 32.29 -16.14
C GLY A 120 16.64 30.89 -16.75
N LEU A 121 15.61 30.04 -16.78
CA LEU A 121 15.72 28.64 -17.19
C LEU A 121 15.38 28.46 -18.67
N THR A 122 16.21 27.70 -19.39
CA THR A 122 16.11 27.53 -20.87
C THR A 122 16.19 26.06 -21.35
N GLY A 123 16.45 25.10 -20.46
CA GLY A 123 16.51 23.67 -20.81
C GLY A 123 15.12 23.03 -20.99
N PRO A 124 14.97 22.02 -21.86
CA PRO A 124 13.69 21.36 -22.11
C PRO A 124 13.15 20.58 -20.89
N ILE A 125 11.87 20.19 -20.97
CA ILE A 125 11.13 19.55 -19.87
C ILE A 125 10.38 18.30 -20.37
N TRP A 126 10.66 17.11 -19.82
CA TRP A 126 9.98 15.86 -20.16
C TRP A 126 8.47 15.86 -19.87
N ILE A 127 7.68 15.32 -20.81
CA ILE A 127 6.25 15.03 -20.66
C ILE A 127 5.94 13.54 -20.94
N GLY A 128 4.74 13.09 -20.60
CA GLY A 128 4.37 11.67 -20.53
C GLY A 128 4.10 10.95 -21.85
N ALA A 129 4.56 11.47 -23.00
CA ALA A 129 4.39 10.83 -24.31
C ALA A 129 5.69 10.20 -24.84
N THR A 130 5.54 9.04 -25.46
CA THR A 130 6.62 8.25 -26.09
C THR A 130 6.24 7.91 -27.52
N TYR A 131 7.23 7.70 -28.38
CA TYR A 131 6.99 7.13 -29.71
C TYR A 131 6.87 5.60 -29.61
N ASP A 132 5.87 5.03 -30.27
CA ASP A 132 5.78 3.57 -30.47
C ASP A 132 6.27 3.21 -31.86
N TRP A 133 7.44 2.57 -31.93
CA TRP A 133 8.08 2.12 -33.16
C TRP A 133 7.34 0.97 -33.84
N GLN A 134 6.48 0.23 -33.14
CA GLN A 134 5.73 -0.88 -33.75
C GLN A 134 4.50 -0.39 -34.53
N SER A 135 3.85 0.68 -34.06
CA SER A 135 2.71 1.30 -34.75
C SER A 135 3.06 2.58 -35.52
N ASN A 136 4.28 3.10 -35.35
CA ASN A 136 4.73 4.42 -35.83
C ASN A 136 3.88 5.60 -35.32
N VAL A 137 3.30 5.49 -34.12
CA VAL A 137 2.44 6.52 -33.52
C VAL A 137 2.96 7.00 -32.17
N TRP A 138 2.88 8.30 -31.92
CA TRP A 138 3.03 8.87 -30.58
C TRP A 138 1.89 8.43 -29.65
N GLN A 139 2.21 7.93 -28.45
CA GLN A 139 1.24 7.55 -27.44
C GLN A 139 1.55 8.10 -26.05
N TRP A 140 0.50 8.33 -25.26
CA TRP A 140 0.58 8.68 -23.84
C TRP A 140 0.89 7.44 -23.00
N SER A 141 2.04 7.44 -22.33
CA SER A 141 2.65 6.28 -21.67
C SER A 141 1.83 5.61 -20.57
N ILE A 142 0.94 6.33 -19.89
CA ILE A 142 0.11 5.79 -18.80
C ILE A 142 -1.34 5.63 -19.24
N SER A 143 -1.82 6.51 -20.12
CA SER A 143 -3.16 6.38 -20.71
C SER A 143 -3.25 5.30 -21.80
N GLY A 144 -2.14 4.83 -22.38
CA GLY A 144 -2.13 3.88 -23.51
C GLY A 144 -2.88 4.41 -24.74
N LYS A 145 -2.79 5.72 -24.99
CA LYS A 145 -3.63 6.42 -25.97
C LYS A 145 -2.78 7.20 -26.97
N ASN A 146 -2.99 6.92 -28.25
CA ASN A 146 -2.44 7.66 -29.37
C ASN A 146 -2.73 9.16 -29.21
N LEU A 147 -1.75 10.01 -29.53
CA LEU A 147 -1.87 11.47 -29.43
C LEU A 147 -2.80 12.00 -30.53
N THR A 148 -4.04 12.33 -30.18
CA THR A 148 -5.03 12.96 -31.08
C THR A 148 -4.84 14.48 -31.22
N TYR A 149 -3.61 14.98 -31.09
CA TYR A 149 -3.32 16.41 -31.16
C TYR A 149 -1.93 16.63 -31.74
N ASP A 150 -1.88 17.14 -32.96
CA ASP A 150 -0.64 17.55 -33.61
C ASP A 150 -0.21 18.93 -33.08
N SER A 151 0.75 18.91 -32.16
CA SER A 151 1.31 20.09 -31.50
C SER A 151 2.84 20.04 -31.46
N PHE A 152 3.43 19.14 -32.25
CA PHE A 152 4.85 19.11 -32.54
C PHE A 152 5.15 20.27 -33.51
N SER A 153 6.18 21.06 -33.23
CA SER A 153 6.43 22.28 -34.04
C SER A 153 7.20 21.99 -35.32
N ARG A 154 8.12 21.04 -35.22
CA ARG A 154 8.85 20.39 -36.29
C ARG A 154 9.09 18.96 -35.81
N MET A 155 8.65 17.98 -36.59
CA MET A 155 9.39 16.73 -36.68
C MET A 155 10.38 16.95 -37.82
N GLU A 156 11.67 16.81 -37.55
CA GLU A 156 12.68 16.93 -38.59
C GLU A 156 12.60 15.67 -39.46
N PRO A 157 12.33 15.79 -40.78
CA PRO A 157 11.70 14.71 -41.56
C PRO A 157 12.58 13.48 -41.82
N GLU A 158 13.83 13.50 -41.36
CA GLU A 158 14.86 12.48 -41.65
C GLU A 158 15.38 11.78 -40.37
N GLN A 159 14.87 12.13 -39.18
CA GLN A 159 15.33 11.53 -37.92
C GLN A 159 14.56 10.24 -37.57
N ASN A 160 15.30 9.16 -37.27
CA ASN A 160 14.75 7.92 -36.73
C ASN A 160 14.18 8.17 -35.31
N LEU A 161 12.86 8.28 -35.19
CA LEU A 161 12.14 8.50 -33.93
C LEU A 161 12.12 7.27 -32.99
N GLU A 162 12.90 6.23 -33.28
CA GLU A 162 13.08 5.08 -32.39
C GLU A 162 13.64 5.56 -31.04
N ASN A 163 13.10 5.03 -29.94
CA ASN A 163 13.46 5.41 -28.57
C ASN A 163 13.38 6.94 -28.28
N HIS A 164 12.49 7.66 -28.97
CA HIS A 164 12.21 9.08 -28.69
C HIS A 164 11.02 9.29 -27.75
N CYS A 165 11.19 10.29 -26.89
CA CYS A 165 10.23 10.76 -25.90
C CYS A 165 9.92 12.24 -26.15
N ALA A 166 8.76 12.72 -25.68
CA ALA A 166 8.34 14.09 -25.92
C ALA A 166 8.78 15.05 -24.81
N VAL A 167 9.27 16.24 -25.20
CA VAL A 167 9.55 17.37 -24.30
C VAL A 167 8.71 18.59 -24.65
N TYR A 168 8.53 19.48 -23.67
CA TYR A 168 8.37 20.90 -23.93
C TYR A 168 9.72 21.55 -24.18
N ASP A 169 9.89 22.24 -25.31
CA ASP A 169 11.14 22.91 -25.68
C ASP A 169 10.98 24.45 -25.62
N PRO A 170 11.71 25.16 -24.74
CA PRO A 170 11.64 26.61 -24.62
C PRO A 170 11.92 27.36 -25.92
N ASN A 171 12.84 26.85 -26.75
CA ASN A 171 13.22 27.44 -28.03
C ASN A 171 12.09 27.34 -29.08
N LEU A 172 11.21 26.35 -28.94
CA LEU A 172 10.01 26.16 -29.75
C LEU A 172 8.78 26.73 -29.06
N ASP A 173 8.95 27.81 -28.28
CA ASP A 173 7.86 28.56 -27.67
C ASP A 173 7.04 27.72 -26.66
N TYR A 174 7.73 26.77 -26.00
CA TYR A 174 7.19 25.70 -25.15
C TYR A 174 6.21 24.78 -25.87
N ARG A 175 6.32 24.57 -27.18
CA ARG A 175 5.57 23.52 -27.89
C ARG A 175 6.28 22.16 -27.77
N TRP A 176 5.69 21.11 -28.33
CA TRP A 176 6.25 19.77 -28.25
C TRP A 176 7.37 19.56 -29.28
N SER A 177 8.40 18.82 -28.88
CA SER A 177 9.43 18.25 -29.75
C SER A 177 9.83 16.85 -29.25
N ALA A 178 10.52 16.10 -30.10
CA ALA A 178 11.07 14.79 -29.76
C ALA A 178 12.52 14.93 -29.26
N ARG A 179 12.91 14.10 -28.29
CA ARG A 179 14.30 13.92 -27.83
C ARG A 179 14.54 12.44 -27.47
N PRO A 180 15.76 11.91 -27.59
CA PRO A 180 16.09 10.55 -27.13
C PRO A 180 15.71 10.34 -25.65
N CYS A 181 14.93 9.30 -25.34
CA CYS A 181 14.47 9.01 -23.98
C CYS A 181 15.58 8.89 -22.88
N PRO A 182 16.84 8.50 -23.20
CA PRO A 182 17.94 8.51 -22.23
C PRO A 182 18.40 9.90 -21.77
N ASP A 183 18.09 10.97 -22.51
CA ASP A 183 18.58 12.33 -22.22
C ASP A 183 18.14 12.82 -20.84
N ARG A 184 19.05 13.52 -20.13
CA ARG A 184 18.81 13.99 -18.77
C ARG A 184 18.26 15.42 -18.77
N PHE A 185 16.94 15.54 -18.65
CA PHE A 185 16.24 16.83 -18.61
C PHE A 185 15.38 16.98 -17.35
N ARG A 186 14.97 18.23 -17.07
CA ARG A 186 13.94 18.53 -16.07
C ARG A 186 12.64 17.83 -16.45
N PHE A 187 11.73 17.64 -15.50
CA PHE A 187 10.46 17.00 -15.80
C PHE A 187 9.29 17.56 -15.00
N ILE A 188 8.08 17.30 -15.50
CA ILE A 188 6.84 17.80 -14.91
C ILE A 188 5.86 16.67 -14.62
N CYS A 189 5.54 16.51 -13.35
CA CYS A 189 4.51 15.58 -12.89
C CYS A 189 3.13 16.26 -12.93
N GLN A 190 2.09 15.52 -13.31
CA GLN A 190 0.69 15.89 -13.25
C GLN A 190 -0.04 15.01 -12.24
N HIS A 191 -0.80 15.64 -11.34
CA HIS A 191 -1.77 14.97 -10.47
C HIS A 191 -3.16 15.55 -10.76
N LYS A 192 -4.18 14.67 -10.86
CA LYS A 192 -5.58 15.10 -11.04
C LYS A 192 -6.04 15.92 -9.84
N MET A 193 -6.78 17.02 -10.04
CA MET A 193 -7.26 17.85 -8.92
C MET A 193 -8.58 17.30 -8.35
N PRO A 194 -8.59 16.57 -7.20
CA PRO A 194 -9.84 16.20 -6.54
C PRO A 194 -10.66 17.44 -6.17
N LYS A 195 -11.96 17.40 -6.49
CA LYS A 195 -12.96 18.41 -6.10
C LYS A 195 -13.93 17.75 -5.12
N VAL A 196 -13.71 17.97 -3.83
CA VAL A 196 -14.44 17.28 -2.75
C VAL A 196 -15.35 18.22 -1.99
N SER A 197 -16.42 17.70 -1.39
CA SER A 197 -17.14 18.42 -0.34
C SER A 197 -16.31 18.47 0.95
N GLU A 198 -16.48 19.50 1.76
CA GLU A 198 -15.94 19.63 3.13
C GLU A 198 -15.86 18.31 3.93
N LYS A 199 -16.99 17.59 4.06
CA LYS A 199 -17.11 16.29 4.77
C LYS A 199 -16.28 15.12 4.17
N ASN A 200 -15.59 15.36 3.06
CA ASN A 200 -14.68 14.41 2.41
C ASN A 200 -13.23 14.96 2.32
N ARG A 201 -12.96 16.21 2.70
CA ARG A 201 -11.63 16.86 2.73
C ARG A 201 -10.60 15.99 3.44
N GLY A 202 -10.90 15.56 4.67
CA GLY A 202 -10.01 14.72 5.47
C GLY A 202 -9.61 13.40 4.81
N LYS A 203 -10.44 12.80 3.94
CA LYS A 203 -10.12 11.55 3.24
C LYS A 203 -9.03 11.73 2.18
N VAL A 204 -8.93 12.95 1.61
CA VAL A 204 -7.86 13.29 0.68
C VAL A 204 -6.53 13.40 1.44
N TYR A 205 -6.52 14.10 2.57
CA TYR A 205 -5.38 14.14 3.49
C TYR A 205 -4.96 12.74 3.96
N THR A 206 -5.87 11.87 4.40
CA THR A 206 -5.53 10.49 4.82
C THR A 206 -4.89 9.68 3.67
N ARG A 207 -5.28 9.92 2.41
CA ARG A 207 -4.67 9.26 1.25
C ARG A 207 -3.26 9.81 0.95
N TRP A 208 -3.06 11.13 1.08
CA TRP A 208 -1.79 11.77 0.77
C TRP A 208 -0.77 11.73 1.91
N ASN A 209 -1.17 11.51 3.17
CA ASN A 209 -0.25 11.44 4.32
C ASN A 209 0.75 10.27 4.25
N ALA A 210 0.51 9.27 3.39
CA ALA A 210 1.49 8.20 3.10
C ALA A 210 2.59 8.64 2.11
N THR A 211 2.36 9.73 1.38
CA THR A 211 3.22 10.25 0.29
C THR A 211 3.86 11.59 0.67
N TYR A 212 3.16 12.37 1.51
CA TYR A 212 3.53 13.70 2.02
C TYR A 212 3.16 13.76 3.52
N PRO A 213 3.99 13.21 4.43
CA PRO A 213 3.65 13.12 5.84
C PRO A 213 3.54 14.50 6.51
N ASN A 214 2.42 14.77 7.19
CA ASN A 214 2.12 16.02 7.89
C ASN A 214 2.05 17.31 7.03
N GLU A 215 2.22 17.23 5.71
CA GLU A 215 2.19 18.39 4.82
C GLU A 215 0.76 18.78 4.41
N TYR A 216 0.49 20.08 4.33
CA TYR A 216 -0.83 20.59 3.93
C TYR A 216 -0.99 20.70 2.41
N ALA A 217 -2.09 20.13 1.91
CA ALA A 217 -2.53 20.28 0.53
C ALA A 217 -2.77 21.74 0.13
N ASN A 218 -2.35 22.09 -1.09
CA ASN A 218 -2.69 23.36 -1.74
C ASN A 218 -4.16 23.34 -2.14
N GLU A 219 -5.05 23.83 -1.28
CA GLU A 219 -6.50 23.85 -1.51
C GLU A 219 -7.05 25.24 -1.84
N VAL A 220 -8.12 25.27 -2.64
CA VAL A 220 -8.91 26.49 -2.89
C VAL A 220 -10.39 26.15 -2.81
N ILE A 221 -11.14 26.98 -2.09
CA ILE A 221 -12.59 26.87 -1.96
C ILE A 221 -13.24 27.23 -3.30
N LEU A 222 -14.22 26.44 -3.71
CA LEU A 222 -15.09 26.66 -4.86
C LEU A 222 -16.51 26.86 -4.36
N GLU A 223 -17.06 28.05 -4.56
CA GLU A 223 -18.46 28.34 -4.29
C GLU A 223 -19.31 27.99 -5.51
N VAL A 224 -20.15 26.96 -5.35
CA VAL A 224 -21.02 26.43 -6.41
C VAL A 224 -22.44 26.92 -6.18
N MET A 225 -22.91 27.86 -7.01
CA MET A 225 -24.22 28.50 -6.89
C MET A 225 -25.19 27.96 -7.95
N ASP A 226 -26.36 27.47 -7.52
CA ASP A 226 -27.47 27.07 -8.40
C ASP A 226 -28.34 28.30 -8.73
N GLN A 227 -28.20 28.90 -9.92
CA GLN A 227 -29.08 30.02 -10.34
C GLN A 227 -30.49 29.54 -10.74
N PRO A 228 -31.57 30.26 -10.41
CA PRO A 228 -32.92 29.91 -10.84
C PRO A 228 -33.14 30.33 -12.30
N GLY A 229 -33.37 29.37 -13.20
CA GLY A 229 -33.69 29.67 -14.60
C GLY A 229 -35.06 30.35 -14.72
N LYS A 230 -35.11 31.58 -15.26
CA LYS A 230 -36.29 32.48 -15.27
C LYS A 230 -37.61 31.80 -15.65
N ASN A 231 -37.60 30.86 -16.60
CA ASN A 231 -38.81 30.24 -17.15
C ASN A 231 -38.94 28.75 -16.72
N GLY A 232 -38.46 28.38 -15.53
CA GLY A 232 -38.54 27.02 -14.97
C GLY A 232 -37.70 25.95 -15.68
N ARG A 233 -37.06 26.28 -16.81
CA ARG A 233 -36.24 25.37 -17.61
C ARG A 233 -34.74 25.58 -17.35
N ARG A 234 -34.20 24.71 -16.50
CA ARG A 234 -32.79 24.53 -16.08
C ARG A 234 -32.18 25.68 -15.28
N SER A 235 -31.60 25.30 -14.13
CA SER A 235 -30.64 26.12 -13.40
C SER A 235 -29.24 25.99 -14.01
N ASN A 236 -28.64 27.11 -14.40
CA ASN A 236 -27.20 27.17 -14.63
C ASN A 236 -26.48 27.01 -13.29
N VAL A 237 -25.29 26.40 -13.32
CA VAL A 237 -24.40 26.32 -12.16
C VAL A 237 -23.31 27.36 -12.36
N ILE A 238 -23.18 28.33 -11.46
CA ILE A 238 -22.01 29.20 -11.40
C ILE A 238 -21.01 28.55 -10.45
N VAL A 239 -19.73 28.56 -10.82
CA VAL A 239 -18.62 28.21 -9.94
C VAL A 239 -17.69 29.42 -9.86
N LYS A 240 -17.61 30.05 -8.68
CA LYS A 240 -16.57 31.02 -8.33
C LYS A 240 -15.49 30.30 -7.55
N ALA A 241 -14.21 30.60 -7.80
CA ALA A 241 -13.14 30.17 -6.90
C ALA A 241 -12.84 31.30 -5.91
N ASP A 242 -12.68 30.94 -4.64
CA ASP A 242 -12.41 31.90 -3.58
C ASP A 242 -11.10 32.67 -3.83
N GLY A 243 -11.09 33.94 -3.46
CA GLY A 243 -10.02 34.88 -3.84
C GLY A 243 -9.88 35.19 -5.34
N SER A 244 -10.88 34.90 -6.19
CA SER A 244 -10.83 35.23 -7.63
C SER A 244 -12.19 35.61 -8.22
N ASP A 245 -12.22 36.60 -9.11
CA ASP A 245 -13.47 37.06 -9.76
C ASP A 245 -13.86 36.29 -11.03
N GLU A 246 -13.04 35.32 -11.47
CA GLU A 246 -13.42 34.38 -12.54
C GLU A 246 -14.64 33.52 -12.13
N GLN A 247 -15.77 33.75 -12.78
CA GLN A 247 -17.00 32.97 -12.61
C GLN A 247 -17.23 32.05 -13.82
N ILE A 248 -17.23 30.74 -13.59
CA ILE A 248 -17.46 29.74 -14.65
C ILE A 248 -18.94 29.33 -14.65
N VAL A 249 -19.68 29.74 -15.69
CA VAL A 249 -21.08 29.33 -15.90
C VAL A 249 -21.14 27.98 -16.62
N LEU A 250 -21.62 26.95 -15.92
CA LEU A 250 -21.79 25.59 -16.42
C LEU A 250 -23.28 25.28 -16.70
N PRO A 251 -23.69 25.10 -17.97
CA PRO A 251 -25.06 24.72 -18.30
C PRO A 251 -25.33 23.25 -17.95
N LYS A 252 -26.40 22.98 -17.18
CA LYS A 252 -26.76 21.59 -16.83
C LYS A 252 -27.15 20.77 -18.09
N PRO A 253 -26.57 19.57 -18.27
CA PRO A 253 -26.92 18.67 -19.38
C PRO A 253 -28.42 18.32 -19.43
N ARG A 254 -28.91 17.95 -20.62
CA ARG A 254 -30.25 17.34 -20.78
C ARG A 254 -30.26 15.96 -20.14
N GLY A 255 -30.77 15.85 -18.91
CA GLY A 255 -31.33 14.58 -18.44
C GLY A 255 -32.46 14.17 -19.38
N ARG A 256 -32.43 12.93 -19.90
CA ARG A 256 -33.54 12.38 -20.70
C ARG A 256 -34.75 12.22 -19.79
N ALA A 257 -35.82 12.96 -20.07
CA ALA A 257 -37.15 12.58 -19.60
C ALA A 257 -37.52 11.22 -20.21
N GLY A 258 -38.17 10.36 -19.44
CA GLY A 258 -38.52 9.02 -19.89
C GLY A 258 -39.67 9.05 -20.89
N HIS A 259 -39.40 8.68 -22.14
CA HIS A 259 -40.42 8.25 -23.09
C HIS A 259 -40.06 6.88 -23.65
N ASN A 260 -41.01 5.96 -23.56
CA ASN A 260 -40.85 4.57 -23.94
C ASN A 260 -41.18 4.39 -25.44
N ARG A 261 -40.19 4.53 -26.32
CA ARG A 261 -40.24 4.06 -27.72
C ARG A 261 -38.89 3.48 -28.11
N GLY A 262 -38.91 2.34 -28.79
CA GLY A 262 -37.72 1.55 -29.09
C GLY A 262 -37.09 1.82 -30.47
N ARG A 263 -36.26 0.85 -30.87
CA ARG A 263 -35.53 0.69 -32.15
C ARG A 263 -34.24 1.54 -32.32
N ALA A 264 -33.13 0.79 -32.26
CA ALA A 264 -31.83 0.95 -32.90
C ALA A 264 -31.33 2.35 -33.38
N GLY A 265 -30.13 2.71 -32.88
CA GLY A 265 -29.26 3.70 -33.52
C GLY A 265 -27.81 3.53 -33.02
N ARG A 266 -26.96 2.82 -33.78
CA ARG A 266 -25.53 2.67 -33.46
C ARG A 266 -24.85 4.04 -33.47
N ARG A 267 -24.12 4.40 -32.40
CA ARG A 267 -23.07 5.43 -32.40
C ARG A 267 -21.86 4.97 -31.57
N PRO A 268 -20.64 5.46 -31.84
CA PRO A 268 -19.43 4.70 -31.52
C PRO A 268 -19.03 4.73 -30.04
N ASN A 269 -18.31 3.68 -29.61
CA ASN A 269 -17.59 3.69 -28.34
C ASN A 269 -16.53 4.80 -28.33
N ARG A 270 -16.60 5.70 -27.35
CA ARG A 270 -15.53 6.67 -27.05
C ARG A 270 -14.88 6.23 -25.72
N PRO A 271 -13.61 5.79 -25.70
CA PRO A 271 -13.01 5.20 -24.52
C PRO A 271 -12.80 6.24 -23.40
N THR A 272 -13.62 6.17 -22.36
CA THR A 272 -13.44 6.94 -21.12
C THR A 272 -12.18 6.48 -20.41
N THR A 273 -11.17 7.35 -20.31
CA THR A 273 -9.98 7.10 -19.49
C THR A 273 -10.38 7.12 -18.02
N ILE A 274 -10.32 5.98 -17.34
CA ILE A 274 -10.45 5.88 -15.88
C ILE A 274 -9.04 6.07 -15.30
N HIS A 275 -8.86 7.06 -14.43
CA HIS A 275 -7.58 7.30 -13.77
C HIS A 275 -7.52 6.53 -12.44
N PRO A 276 -6.35 6.04 -11.99
CA PRO A 276 -6.16 5.45 -10.65
C PRO A 276 -6.53 6.35 -9.44
N ASN A 277 -6.91 7.61 -9.70
CA ASN A 277 -7.29 8.61 -8.69
C ASN A 277 -8.77 9.06 -8.83
N ASP A 278 -9.58 8.36 -9.62
CA ASP A 278 -11.03 8.56 -9.67
C ASP A 278 -11.74 7.96 -8.43
N ILE A 279 -12.72 8.70 -7.89
CA ILE A 279 -13.36 8.38 -6.59
C ILE A 279 -14.43 7.28 -6.71
N ASP A 280 -14.96 7.02 -7.92
CA ASP A 280 -16.08 6.09 -8.16
C ASP A 280 -15.76 5.03 -9.24
N ALA A 281 -14.85 4.08 -8.96
CA ALA A 281 -14.55 2.96 -9.87
C ALA A 281 -14.07 1.66 -9.19
N GLN A 282 -14.98 0.87 -8.57
CA GLN A 282 -14.71 -0.55 -8.24
C GLN A 282 -15.96 -1.46 -8.37
N ALA A 283 -16.45 -1.63 -9.59
CA ALA A 283 -17.51 -2.58 -9.93
C ALA A 283 -17.22 -3.34 -11.23
N THR A 284 -16.27 -4.28 -11.15
CA THR A 284 -16.26 -5.60 -11.83
C THR A 284 -17.02 -5.74 -13.16
N SER A 285 -16.29 -5.96 -14.26
CA SER A 285 -16.81 -6.66 -15.45
C SER A 285 -15.70 -7.48 -16.11
N ASN A 286 -15.73 -8.80 -15.91
CA ASN A 286 -15.02 -9.78 -16.74
C ASN A 286 -15.79 -11.09 -16.71
N SER A 287 -16.41 -11.46 -17.84
CA SER A 287 -16.63 -12.84 -18.28
C SER A 287 -17.23 -12.82 -19.70
N PRO A 288 -16.91 -13.82 -20.55
CA PRO A 288 -17.36 -13.87 -21.94
C PRO A 288 -18.76 -14.48 -22.08
N THR A 289 -19.39 -14.32 -23.24
CA THR A 289 -20.48 -15.20 -23.69
C THR A 289 -20.48 -15.27 -25.23
N THR A 290 -20.64 -16.49 -25.76
CA THR A 290 -20.69 -16.81 -27.18
C THR A 290 -22.10 -16.68 -27.77
N LEU A 291 -22.17 -16.86 -29.10
CA LEU A 291 -23.34 -17.11 -29.96
C LEU A 291 -24.44 -18.02 -29.33
N ALA A 292 -25.72 -18.00 -29.74
CA ALA A 292 -26.31 -17.53 -31.01
C ALA A 292 -27.81 -17.06 -30.90
N HIS A 293 -28.47 -16.95 -32.06
CA HIS A 293 -29.92 -16.78 -32.35
C HIS A 293 -30.87 -17.73 -31.56
N TYR A 294 -32.20 -17.53 -31.50
CA TYR A 294 -33.16 -16.94 -32.47
C TYR A 294 -34.17 -15.92 -31.89
N ASN A 295 -34.96 -15.28 -32.78
CA ASN A 295 -36.12 -14.45 -32.43
C ASN A 295 -37.44 -15.20 -32.69
N GLU A 296 -38.43 -15.04 -31.82
CA GLU A 296 -39.85 -15.15 -32.16
C GLU A 296 -40.65 -13.99 -31.50
N ILE A 297 -41.85 -13.72 -32.00
CA ILE A 297 -42.70 -12.56 -31.61
C ILE A 297 -43.97 -13.11 -30.91
N PRO A 298 -44.40 -12.53 -29.77
CA PRO A 298 -45.39 -13.16 -28.90
C PRO A 298 -46.84 -13.01 -29.37
N VAL A 299 -47.65 -14.03 -29.07
CA VAL A 299 -49.11 -14.04 -29.20
C VAL A 299 -49.75 -13.57 -27.88
N PRO A 300 -50.78 -12.70 -27.87
CA PRO A 300 -51.38 -12.19 -26.64
C PRO A 300 -52.53 -13.07 -26.13
N ALA A 301 -52.55 -13.36 -24.83
CA ALA A 301 -53.68 -14.01 -24.15
C ALA A 301 -54.02 -13.33 -22.81
N THR A 302 -55.18 -12.66 -22.82
CA THR A 302 -56.26 -12.69 -21.81
C THR A 302 -55.97 -12.54 -20.31
N ALA A 303 -56.74 -11.65 -19.66
CA ALA A 303 -56.76 -11.47 -18.20
C ALA A 303 -57.91 -12.24 -17.52
N ALA A 304 -57.70 -12.65 -16.26
CA ALA A 304 -58.74 -13.01 -15.30
C ALA A 304 -58.20 -12.86 -13.85
N PRO A 305 -59.04 -12.72 -12.80
CA PRO A 305 -58.70 -11.82 -11.69
C PRO A 305 -58.87 -12.38 -10.25
N ASN A 306 -58.50 -11.54 -9.26
CA ASN A 306 -58.81 -11.65 -7.82
C ASN A 306 -58.06 -12.82 -7.10
N THR A 307 -58.01 -12.95 -5.77
CA THR A 307 -58.79 -12.35 -4.65
C THR A 307 -57.82 -11.79 -3.54
N PRO A 308 -58.13 -11.61 -2.23
CA PRO A 308 -57.58 -10.46 -1.47
C PRO A 308 -56.70 -10.84 -0.26
N ASN A 309 -56.17 -9.84 0.46
CA ASN A 309 -56.43 -9.66 1.90
C ASN A 309 -55.66 -8.47 2.50
N ALA A 310 -56.32 -7.31 2.56
CA ALA A 310 -55.87 -6.15 3.35
C ALA A 310 -56.21 -6.33 4.85
N ALA A 311 -55.86 -7.48 5.43
CA ALA A 311 -56.41 -7.95 6.71
C ALA A 311 -55.37 -8.57 7.67
N ASN A 312 -54.11 -8.08 7.65
CA ASN A 312 -53.12 -8.46 8.67
C ASN A 312 -52.01 -7.41 8.86
N ARG A 313 -52.40 -6.17 9.22
CA ARG A 313 -51.44 -5.09 9.55
C ARG A 313 -51.87 -4.18 10.70
N ALA A 314 -52.57 -4.75 11.67
CA ALA A 314 -53.15 -4.06 12.83
C ALA A 314 -52.61 -4.58 14.18
N ARG A 315 -51.29 -4.72 14.33
CA ARG A 315 -50.64 -4.84 15.65
C ARG A 315 -49.21 -4.29 15.62
N ASN A 316 -48.77 -3.72 16.75
CA ASN A 316 -47.46 -3.12 17.02
C ASN A 316 -47.01 -2.02 16.03
N GLY A 317 -47.84 -0.97 15.92
CA GLY A 317 -47.48 0.30 15.28
C GLY A 317 -46.54 1.18 16.11
N GLN A 318 -45.38 0.67 16.56
CA GLN A 318 -44.31 1.54 17.06
C GLN A 318 -43.82 2.44 15.92
N LYS A 319 -44.07 3.75 16.03
CA LYS A 319 -43.62 4.75 15.05
C LYS A 319 -42.10 4.95 15.18
N GLN A 320 -41.33 4.09 14.51
CA GLN A 320 -39.88 4.27 14.35
C GLN A 320 -39.58 5.68 13.85
N MET A 321 -38.67 6.37 14.55
CA MET A 321 -38.33 7.76 14.26
C MET A 321 -37.60 7.86 12.91
N PRO A 322 -37.56 9.05 12.29
CA PRO A 322 -36.83 9.25 11.04
C PRO A 322 -35.36 8.82 11.14
N HIS A 323 -34.76 8.98 12.32
CA HIS A 323 -33.42 8.50 12.67
C HIS A 323 -33.28 6.97 12.53
N ASP A 324 -34.19 6.19 13.12
CA ASP A 324 -34.14 4.72 13.11
C ASP A 324 -34.27 4.16 11.68
N ARG A 325 -35.10 4.80 10.85
CA ARG A 325 -35.18 4.47 9.42
C ARG A 325 -33.87 4.74 8.67
N VAL A 326 -33.08 5.74 9.07
CA VAL A 326 -31.75 5.98 8.51
C VAL A 326 -30.78 4.91 9.02
N VAL A 327 -30.71 4.67 10.34
CA VAL A 327 -29.83 3.65 10.96
C VAL A 327 -30.11 2.25 10.40
N TRP A 328 -31.37 1.85 10.25
CA TRP A 328 -31.77 0.57 9.65
C TRP A 328 -31.35 0.48 8.18
N ARG A 329 -31.55 1.55 7.38
CA ARG A 329 -31.08 1.61 5.98
C ARG A 329 -29.54 1.58 5.90
N GLN A 330 -28.84 2.10 6.91
CA GLN A 330 -27.39 2.09 6.98
C GLN A 330 -26.87 0.68 7.31
N ARG A 331 -27.39 0.02 8.35
CA ARG A 331 -27.12 -1.39 8.66
C ARG A 331 -27.43 -2.32 7.47
N GLN A 332 -28.53 -2.09 6.75
CA GLN A 332 -28.86 -2.86 5.53
C GLN A 332 -27.89 -2.62 4.37
N LYS A 333 -27.39 -1.37 4.18
CA LYS A 333 -26.32 -1.09 3.21
C LYS A 333 -25.01 -1.77 3.60
N GLU A 334 -24.64 -1.77 4.88
CA GLU A 334 -23.42 -2.42 5.35
C GLU A 334 -23.49 -3.94 5.27
N LYS A 335 -24.61 -4.57 5.64
CA LYS A 335 -24.80 -6.03 5.47
C LYS A 335 -24.61 -6.44 4.00
N ARG A 336 -25.23 -5.71 3.07
CA ARG A 336 -25.04 -5.90 1.60
C ARG A 336 -23.62 -5.57 1.10
N ARG A 337 -22.83 -4.80 1.85
CA ARG A 337 -21.42 -4.48 1.54
C ARG A 337 -20.49 -5.59 2.04
N LEU A 338 -20.77 -6.13 3.23
CA LEU A 338 -20.08 -7.30 3.81
C LEU A 338 -20.33 -8.56 2.98
N GLU A 339 -21.56 -8.77 2.54
CA GLU A 339 -21.98 -9.88 1.67
C GLU A 339 -21.23 -9.86 0.33
N ARG A 340 -21.15 -8.69 -0.33
CA ARG A 340 -20.30 -8.51 -1.53
C ARG A 340 -18.81 -8.71 -1.24
N LYS A 341 -18.32 -8.38 -0.04
CA LYS A 341 -16.92 -8.63 0.36
C LYS A 341 -16.67 -10.13 0.52
N ARG A 342 -17.59 -10.89 1.15
CA ARG A 342 -17.53 -12.36 1.22
C ARG A 342 -17.57 -13.00 -0.17
N GLN A 343 -18.51 -12.59 -1.04
CA GLN A 343 -18.60 -13.12 -2.41
C GLN A 343 -17.33 -12.85 -3.23
N ARG A 344 -16.75 -11.64 -3.16
CA ARG A 344 -15.46 -11.32 -3.80
C ARG A 344 -14.29 -12.14 -3.23
N ALA A 345 -14.26 -12.39 -1.92
CA ALA A 345 -13.24 -13.23 -1.30
C ALA A 345 -13.36 -14.70 -1.75
N GLN A 346 -14.58 -15.26 -1.79
CA GLN A 346 -14.84 -16.61 -2.30
C GLN A 346 -14.50 -16.74 -3.79
N GLN A 347 -14.78 -15.72 -4.61
CA GLN A 347 -14.35 -15.70 -6.01
C GLN A 347 -12.82 -15.68 -6.14
N MET A 348 -12.10 -14.88 -5.33
CA MET A 348 -10.64 -14.89 -5.33
C MET A 348 -10.05 -16.24 -4.92
N GLN A 349 -10.61 -16.92 -3.91
CA GLN A 349 -10.15 -18.26 -3.52
C GLN A 349 -10.36 -19.26 -4.66
N LYS A 350 -11.55 -19.28 -5.30
CA LYS A 350 -11.80 -20.15 -6.47
C LYS A 350 -10.92 -19.83 -7.67
N GLU A 351 -10.53 -18.57 -7.86
CA GLU A 351 -9.58 -18.18 -8.91
C GLU A 351 -8.14 -18.64 -8.59
N LYS A 352 -7.72 -18.56 -7.31
CA LYS A 352 -6.45 -19.12 -6.84
C LYS A 352 -6.40 -20.64 -6.99
N GLU A 353 -7.43 -21.35 -6.53
CA GLU A 353 -7.58 -22.81 -6.69
C GLU A 353 -7.49 -23.20 -8.17
N ARG A 354 -8.16 -22.47 -9.06
CA ARG A 354 -8.10 -22.74 -10.51
C ARG A 354 -6.69 -22.52 -11.07
N LYS A 355 -6.01 -21.45 -10.69
CA LYS A 355 -4.62 -21.16 -11.11
C LYS A 355 -3.63 -22.20 -10.56
N TRP A 356 -3.81 -22.65 -9.32
CA TRP A 356 -3.02 -23.72 -8.70
C TRP A 356 -3.21 -25.06 -9.41
N ASN A 357 -4.45 -25.44 -9.72
CA ASN A 357 -4.75 -26.65 -10.48
C ASN A 357 -4.24 -26.58 -11.93
N GLU A 358 -4.33 -25.42 -12.57
CA GLU A 358 -3.73 -25.18 -13.90
C GLU A 358 -2.20 -25.31 -13.86
N GLN A 359 -1.55 -24.84 -12.79
CA GLN A 359 -0.11 -25.00 -12.57
C GLN A 359 0.28 -26.47 -12.31
N ARG A 360 -0.48 -27.23 -11.51
CA ARG A 360 -0.29 -28.70 -11.36
C ARG A 360 -0.43 -29.43 -12.69
N LEU A 361 -1.45 -29.10 -13.49
CA LEU A 361 -1.67 -29.72 -14.81
C LEU A 361 -0.50 -29.44 -15.78
N ARG A 362 0.06 -28.22 -15.76
CA ARG A 362 1.26 -27.89 -16.56
C ARG A 362 2.49 -28.69 -16.12
N ILE A 363 2.67 -28.95 -14.82
CA ILE A 363 3.77 -29.77 -14.29
C ILE A 363 3.61 -31.25 -14.72
N LEU A 364 2.40 -31.81 -14.58
CA LEU A 364 2.10 -33.18 -15.03
C LEU A 364 2.34 -33.35 -16.55
N ALA A 365 1.87 -32.39 -17.36
CA ALA A 365 2.09 -32.38 -18.80
C ALA A 365 3.56 -32.16 -19.22
N ASN A 366 4.42 -31.66 -18.33
CA ASN A 366 5.87 -31.67 -18.56
C ASN A 366 6.46 -33.07 -18.27
N GLN A 367 6.09 -33.67 -17.14
CA GLN A 367 6.54 -35.03 -16.76
C GLN A 367 6.06 -36.12 -17.72
N GLU A 368 4.93 -35.93 -18.40
CA GLU A 368 4.49 -36.80 -19.50
C GLU A 368 5.33 -36.60 -20.77
N ARG A 369 5.67 -35.35 -21.13
CA ARG A 369 6.56 -35.04 -22.26
C ARG A 369 8.03 -35.40 -22.01
N GLU A 370 8.44 -35.53 -20.76
CA GLU A 370 9.74 -36.07 -20.36
C GLU A 370 9.75 -37.60 -20.46
N ARG A 371 8.70 -38.28 -19.98
CA ARG A 371 8.56 -39.74 -20.18
C ARG A 371 8.40 -40.14 -21.65
N GLN A 372 7.68 -39.36 -22.47
CA GLN A 372 7.62 -39.59 -23.92
C GLN A 372 8.99 -39.42 -24.60
N ARG A 373 9.83 -38.48 -24.15
CA ARG A 373 11.19 -38.33 -24.67
C ARG A 373 12.09 -39.50 -24.25
N HIS A 374 12.05 -39.95 -23.00
CA HIS A 374 12.78 -41.15 -22.58
C HIS A 374 12.33 -42.42 -23.31
N LEU A 375 11.03 -42.61 -23.56
CA LEU A 375 10.53 -43.71 -24.39
C LEU A 375 11.04 -43.61 -25.83
N GLN A 376 11.04 -42.40 -26.41
CA GLN A 376 11.54 -42.17 -27.76
C GLN A 376 13.08 -42.30 -27.87
N GLU A 377 13.83 -42.04 -26.79
CA GLU A 377 15.26 -42.33 -26.66
C GLU A 377 15.53 -43.84 -26.56
N GLN A 378 14.69 -44.59 -25.83
CA GLN A 378 14.74 -46.06 -25.81
C GLN A 378 14.42 -46.66 -27.19
N GLU A 379 13.35 -46.20 -27.86
CA GLU A 379 13.01 -46.62 -29.22
C GLU A 379 14.12 -46.33 -30.24
N GLN A 380 14.94 -45.29 -30.02
CA GLN A 380 16.13 -44.99 -30.84
C GLN A 380 17.34 -45.88 -30.51
N GLN A 381 17.48 -46.33 -29.26
CA GLN A 381 18.49 -47.32 -28.87
C GLN A 381 18.15 -48.73 -29.41
N ASP A 382 16.88 -49.12 -29.37
CA ASP A 382 16.41 -50.41 -29.89
C ASP A 382 16.43 -50.50 -31.44
N GLN A 383 16.55 -49.36 -32.15
CA GLN A 383 16.63 -49.32 -33.61
C GLN A 383 18.05 -49.47 -34.20
N GLN A 384 19.09 -49.65 -33.39
CA GLN A 384 20.43 -49.96 -33.91
C GLN A 384 20.56 -51.44 -34.31
N PRO A 385 20.82 -51.77 -35.60
CA PRO A 385 21.02 -53.16 -36.02
C PRO A 385 22.37 -53.69 -35.51
N LYS A 386 22.34 -54.69 -34.62
CA LYS A 386 23.53 -55.40 -34.15
C LYS A 386 24.09 -56.28 -35.27
N SER A 387 25.11 -55.81 -35.97
CA SER A 387 25.95 -56.65 -36.83
C SER A 387 26.95 -57.42 -35.98
N TYR A 388 26.86 -58.76 -36.01
CA TYR A 388 27.75 -59.65 -35.26
C TYR A 388 28.91 -60.11 -36.14
N GLU A 389 30.15 -59.79 -35.78
CA GLU A 389 31.31 -60.57 -36.22
C GLU A 389 32.47 -60.46 -35.22
N GLN A 390 33.49 -61.32 -35.37
CA GLN A 390 34.31 -61.80 -34.26
C GLN A 390 35.72 -61.21 -34.20
N THR A 391 36.21 -60.90 -32.99
CA THR A 391 37.66 -60.92 -32.68
C THR A 391 37.90 -61.23 -31.20
N GLU A 392 38.83 -62.15 -30.89
CA GLU A 392 39.21 -62.51 -29.52
C GLU A 392 40.32 -61.60 -28.95
N GLN A 393 39.92 -60.49 -28.33
CA GLN A 393 40.65 -59.68 -27.34
C GLN A 393 39.73 -58.51 -26.94
N PRO A 394 39.15 -58.47 -25.72
CA PRO A 394 39.57 -57.45 -24.75
C PRO A 394 39.21 -57.76 -23.26
N ARG A 395 39.56 -58.91 -22.67
CA ARG A 395 39.21 -59.16 -21.24
C ARG A 395 39.89 -58.19 -20.26
N ARG A 396 41.16 -57.84 -20.47
CA ARG A 396 41.89 -56.91 -19.59
C ARG A 396 41.37 -55.47 -19.68
N GLU A 397 41.06 -54.99 -20.88
CA GLU A 397 40.59 -53.62 -21.08
C GLU A 397 39.19 -53.40 -20.47
N LEU A 398 38.30 -54.40 -20.51
CA LEU A 398 37.00 -54.32 -19.85
C LEU A 398 37.10 -54.35 -18.32
N ASP A 399 38.11 -55.03 -17.76
CA ASP A 399 38.38 -55.03 -16.32
C ASP A 399 39.04 -53.71 -15.89
N GLU A 400 39.97 -53.16 -16.68
CA GLU A 400 40.54 -51.83 -16.47
C GLU A 400 39.49 -50.72 -16.59
N LEU A 401 38.56 -50.80 -17.56
CA LEU A 401 37.47 -49.84 -17.70
C LEU A 401 36.56 -49.87 -16.46
N ARG A 402 36.14 -51.05 -16.00
CA ARG A 402 35.32 -51.17 -14.78
C ARG A 402 36.05 -50.71 -13.52
N GLN A 403 37.37 -50.92 -13.43
CA GLN A 403 38.18 -50.35 -12.33
C GLN A 403 38.26 -48.82 -12.40
N ARG A 404 38.42 -48.24 -13.59
CA ARG A 404 38.41 -46.77 -13.78
C ARG A 404 37.04 -46.18 -13.46
N GLU A 405 35.95 -46.80 -13.93
CA GLU A 405 34.57 -46.40 -13.59
C GLU A 405 34.31 -46.47 -12.08
N ALA A 406 34.78 -47.51 -11.38
CA ALA A 406 34.66 -47.62 -9.94
C ALA A 406 35.46 -46.51 -9.21
N ILE A 407 36.69 -46.23 -9.64
CA ILE A 407 37.53 -45.15 -9.09
C ILE A 407 36.92 -43.78 -9.34
N ASP A 408 36.35 -43.53 -10.53
CA ASP A 408 35.71 -42.26 -10.85
C ASP A 408 34.35 -42.10 -10.15
N LEU A 409 33.59 -43.18 -9.94
CA LEU A 409 32.37 -43.17 -9.11
C LEU A 409 32.69 -42.88 -7.64
N GLU A 410 33.75 -43.49 -7.09
CA GLU A 410 34.20 -43.21 -5.72
C GLU A 410 34.75 -41.78 -5.59
N ARG A 411 35.48 -41.29 -6.60
CA ARG A 411 35.92 -39.89 -6.69
C ARG A 411 34.74 -38.92 -6.74
N GLN A 412 33.69 -39.20 -7.53
CA GLN A 412 32.45 -38.41 -7.53
C GLN A 412 31.76 -38.44 -6.17
N ARG A 413 31.71 -39.59 -5.50
CA ARG A 413 31.13 -39.73 -4.15
C ARG A 413 31.90 -38.92 -3.11
N GLN A 414 33.24 -38.93 -3.16
CA GLN A 414 34.09 -38.09 -2.32
C GLN A 414 33.91 -36.59 -2.64
N GLN A 415 33.79 -36.21 -3.91
CA GLN A 415 33.48 -34.82 -4.31
C GLN A 415 32.11 -34.36 -3.78
N GLN A 416 31.06 -35.19 -3.88
CA GLN A 416 29.74 -34.87 -3.33
C GLN A 416 29.75 -34.72 -1.80
N LEU A 417 30.52 -35.56 -1.09
CA LEU A 417 30.70 -35.44 0.36
C LEU A 417 31.46 -34.14 0.73
N ALA A 418 32.54 -33.82 0.01
CA ALA A 418 33.29 -32.58 0.20
C ALA A 418 32.44 -31.33 -0.11
N GLU A 419 31.60 -31.37 -1.16
CA GLU A 419 30.66 -30.30 -1.50
C GLU A 419 29.55 -30.16 -0.44
N ALA A 420 29.05 -31.27 0.10
CA ALA A 420 28.08 -31.27 1.20
C ALA A 420 28.67 -30.71 2.50
N GLU A 421 29.94 -31.02 2.83
CA GLU A 421 30.65 -30.39 3.94
C GLU A 421 30.89 -28.90 3.70
N ALA A 422 31.31 -28.50 2.50
CA ALA A 422 31.50 -27.08 2.15
C ALA A 422 30.18 -26.29 2.35
N LYS A 423 29.05 -26.83 1.87
CA LYS A 423 27.71 -26.24 2.05
C LYS A 423 27.27 -26.18 3.53
N ARG A 424 27.66 -27.16 4.35
CA ARG A 424 27.43 -27.12 5.81
C ARG A 424 28.22 -26.00 6.48
N ARG A 425 29.52 -25.91 6.21
CA ARG A 425 30.41 -24.85 6.76
C ARG A 425 29.96 -23.46 6.29
N GLU A 426 29.51 -23.33 5.05
CA GLU A 426 28.93 -22.09 4.53
C GLU A 426 27.61 -21.72 5.24
N TYR A 427 26.72 -22.70 5.48
CA TYR A 427 25.48 -22.48 6.24
C TYR A 427 25.76 -22.07 7.69
N GLU A 428 26.72 -22.72 8.35
CA GLU A 428 27.16 -22.38 9.71
C GLU A 428 27.76 -20.97 9.78
N SER A 429 28.61 -20.59 8.82
CA SER A 429 29.15 -19.23 8.69
C SER A 429 28.04 -18.19 8.52
N ARG A 430 27.10 -18.41 7.59
CA ARG A 430 25.93 -17.54 7.38
C ARG A 430 25.04 -17.46 8.62
N HIS A 431 24.93 -18.52 9.42
CA HIS A 431 24.18 -18.51 10.68
C HIS A 431 24.88 -17.63 11.73
N GLN A 432 26.20 -17.72 11.86
CA GLN A 432 26.99 -16.88 12.76
C GLN A 432 26.93 -15.40 12.35
N GLU A 433 26.98 -15.08 11.06
CA GLU A 433 26.75 -13.72 10.54
C GLU A 433 25.36 -13.19 10.89
N LEU A 434 24.31 -14.02 10.72
CA LEU A 434 22.94 -13.64 11.09
C LEU A 434 22.78 -13.41 12.59
N GLU A 435 23.50 -14.13 13.45
CA GLU A 435 23.49 -13.89 14.91
C GLU A 435 24.29 -12.65 15.31
N ALA A 436 25.43 -12.39 14.66
CA ALA A 436 26.17 -11.14 14.82
C ALA A 436 25.33 -9.92 14.42
N LEU A 437 24.62 -9.99 13.29
CA LEU A 437 23.69 -8.95 12.84
C LEU A 437 22.49 -8.76 13.79
N LYS A 438 21.89 -9.84 14.32
CA LYS A 438 20.85 -9.74 15.35
C LYS A 438 21.37 -9.03 16.61
N LYS A 439 22.60 -9.33 17.05
CA LYS A 439 23.22 -8.68 18.21
C LYS A 439 23.49 -7.20 17.97
N GLN A 440 24.04 -6.84 16.80
CA GLN A 440 24.25 -5.44 16.41
C GLN A 440 22.92 -4.66 16.37
N LEU A 441 21.86 -5.24 15.79
CA LEU A 441 20.53 -4.63 15.74
C LEU A 441 19.92 -4.44 17.15
N ALA A 442 20.19 -5.36 18.09
CA ALA A 442 19.76 -5.23 19.48
C ALA A 442 20.51 -4.12 20.23
N GLU A 443 21.83 -4.00 20.04
CA GLU A 443 22.63 -2.90 20.61
C GLU A 443 22.27 -1.54 19.99
N GLU A 444 22.03 -1.48 18.68
CA GLU A 444 21.59 -0.28 17.97
C GLU A 444 20.17 0.14 18.40
N LYS A 445 19.26 -0.82 18.61
CA LYS A 445 17.95 -0.54 19.22
C LYS A 445 18.12 0.01 20.64
N LYS A 446 18.94 -0.60 21.50
CA LYS A 446 19.18 -0.11 22.85
C LYS A 446 19.71 1.33 22.84
N LYS A 447 20.67 1.64 21.95
CA LYS A 447 21.20 3.02 21.78
C LYS A 447 20.09 4.02 21.40
N ARG A 448 19.15 3.66 20.52
CA ARG A 448 17.98 4.50 20.20
C ARG A 448 17.02 4.67 21.38
N ASP A 449 16.78 3.61 22.15
CA ASP A 449 15.91 3.66 23.33
C ASP A 449 16.53 4.54 24.45
N ASP A 450 17.86 4.44 24.64
CA ASP A 450 18.65 5.29 25.55
C ASP A 450 18.70 6.77 25.07
N GLU A 451 18.86 7.01 23.76
CA GLU A 451 18.84 8.35 23.14
C GLU A 451 17.45 9.01 23.27
N TYR A 452 16.38 8.26 23.01
CA TYR A 452 14.99 8.71 23.19
C TYR A 452 14.70 9.10 24.65
N SER A 453 15.12 8.26 25.59
CA SER A 453 15.05 8.55 27.03
C SER A 453 15.80 9.84 27.39
N SER A 454 17.00 10.04 26.83
CA SER A 454 17.77 11.25 27.05
C SER A 454 17.11 12.51 26.47
N ALA A 455 16.56 12.42 25.24
CA ALA A 455 15.87 13.51 24.58
C ALA A 455 14.60 13.96 25.33
N GLU A 456 13.85 13.03 25.92
CA GLU A 456 12.66 13.34 26.71
C GLU A 456 13.01 14.01 28.06
N ARG A 457 14.14 13.68 28.70
CA ARG A 457 14.65 14.47 29.85
C ARG A 457 14.95 15.92 29.47
N ILE A 458 15.66 16.14 28.35
CA ILE A 458 16.01 17.48 27.83
C ILE A 458 14.75 18.25 27.37
N ARG A 459 13.65 17.56 27.09
CA ARG A 459 12.34 18.16 26.83
C ARG A 459 11.65 18.61 28.11
N GLN A 460 11.62 17.75 29.13
CA GLN A 460 11.02 18.04 30.43
C GLN A 460 11.71 19.21 31.12
N GLU A 461 13.05 19.23 31.12
CA GLU A 461 13.86 20.34 31.65
C GLU A 461 13.55 21.67 30.93
N ARG A 462 13.31 21.65 29.61
CA ARG A 462 12.92 22.85 28.86
C ARG A 462 11.52 23.35 29.21
N ILE A 463 10.58 22.45 29.49
CA ILE A 463 9.22 22.80 29.94
C ILE A 463 9.28 23.41 31.36
N GLU A 464 10.12 22.87 32.24
CA GLU A 464 10.33 23.38 33.60
C GLU A 464 10.99 24.78 33.59
N ARG A 465 12.10 24.95 32.86
CA ARG A 465 12.75 26.25 32.64
C ARG A 465 11.84 27.29 31.95
N GLN A 466 10.81 26.86 31.22
CA GLN A 466 9.79 27.77 30.66
C GLN A 466 8.81 28.22 31.75
N ARG A 467 8.28 27.30 32.57
CA ARG A 467 7.38 27.62 33.69
C ARG A 467 8.03 28.56 34.71
N GLU A 468 9.32 28.37 35.01
CA GLU A 468 10.06 29.30 35.88
C GLU A 468 10.11 30.74 35.33
N ARG A 469 10.18 30.90 34.00
CA ARG A 469 10.17 32.23 33.35
C ARG A 469 8.78 32.84 33.40
N GLU A 470 7.76 32.07 33.07
CA GLU A 470 6.35 32.49 33.14
C GLU A 470 5.95 32.90 34.57
N GLU A 471 6.44 32.20 35.61
CA GLU A 471 6.21 32.59 37.00
C GLU A 471 6.99 33.85 37.42
N LYS A 472 8.23 34.03 36.95
CA LYS A 472 9.02 35.26 37.20
C LYS A 472 8.37 36.47 36.54
N GLU A 473 8.00 36.37 35.26
CA GLU A 473 7.27 37.42 34.55
C GLU A 473 5.94 37.76 35.23
N ARG A 474 5.23 36.77 35.81
CA ARG A 474 3.99 37.04 36.55
C ARG A 474 4.26 37.86 37.81
N LYS A 475 5.29 37.51 38.60
CA LYS A 475 5.69 38.26 39.80
C LYS A 475 6.18 39.68 39.48
N GLU A 476 6.93 39.85 38.39
CA GLU A 476 7.37 41.18 37.92
C GLU A 476 6.16 42.07 37.55
N ARG A 477 5.15 41.51 36.88
CA ARG A 477 3.89 42.22 36.56
C ARG A 477 3.06 42.53 37.82
N GLU A 478 2.97 41.59 38.77
CA GLU A 478 2.33 41.78 40.08
C GLU A 478 3.00 42.93 40.86
N GLU A 479 4.34 43.03 40.82
CA GLU A 479 5.09 44.12 41.47
C GLU A 479 4.96 45.47 40.73
N GLN A 480 4.93 45.47 39.39
CA GLN A 480 4.67 46.67 38.59
C GLN A 480 3.29 47.26 38.87
N MET A 481 2.24 46.43 38.87
CA MET A 481 0.87 46.85 39.20
C MET A 481 0.79 47.48 40.59
N LYS A 482 1.51 46.94 41.58
CA LYS A 482 1.57 47.50 42.93
C LYS A 482 2.28 48.87 42.97
N LYS A 483 3.36 49.05 42.19
CA LYS A 483 4.06 50.34 42.08
C LYS A 483 3.20 51.41 41.42
N GLU A 484 2.49 51.07 40.33
CA GLU A 484 1.54 52.00 39.71
C GLU A 484 0.42 52.44 40.67
N GLN A 485 -0.11 51.52 41.50
CA GLN A 485 -1.10 51.86 42.51
C GLN A 485 -0.52 52.83 43.56
N GLU A 486 0.71 52.62 44.00
CA GLU A 486 1.39 53.49 44.98
C GLU A 486 1.71 54.88 44.41
N GLU A 487 2.08 55.00 43.13
CA GLU A 487 2.31 56.30 42.49
C GLU A 487 1.00 57.08 42.26
N ARG A 488 -0.07 56.40 41.82
CA ARG A 488 -1.40 57.02 41.66
C ARG A 488 -1.92 57.59 42.98
N ALA A 489 -1.77 56.86 44.08
CA ALA A 489 -2.15 57.33 45.42
C ALA A 489 -1.34 58.55 45.87
N LYS A 490 -0.05 58.64 45.53
CA LYS A 490 0.79 59.82 45.81
C LYS A 490 0.39 61.03 44.98
N GLU A 491 0.01 60.83 43.71
CA GLU A 491 -0.49 61.91 42.86
C GLU A 491 -1.84 62.45 43.36
N GLU A 492 -2.74 61.57 43.78
CA GLU A 492 -4.04 61.92 44.36
C GLU A 492 -3.89 62.73 45.65
N ALA A 493 -3.04 62.28 46.60
CA ALA A 493 -2.72 63.02 47.82
C ALA A 493 -2.07 64.39 47.55
N LYS A 494 -1.25 64.52 46.49
CA LYS A 494 -0.67 65.80 46.08
C LYS A 494 -1.75 66.77 45.55
N ARG A 495 -2.68 66.28 44.73
CA ARG A 495 -3.82 67.07 44.21
C ARG A 495 -4.76 67.51 45.34
N GLU A 496 -4.92 66.70 46.39
CA GLU A 496 -5.66 67.08 47.60
C GLU A 496 -4.97 68.23 48.37
N GLN A 497 -3.65 68.14 48.59
CA GLN A 497 -2.88 69.22 49.22
C GLN A 497 -2.93 70.53 48.43
N GLU A 498 -2.84 70.48 47.11
CA GLU A 498 -2.95 71.66 46.24
C GLU A 498 -4.32 72.34 46.38
N ARG A 499 -5.41 71.57 46.47
CA ARG A 499 -6.77 72.11 46.73
C ARG A 499 -6.84 72.83 48.07
N LEU A 500 -6.39 72.18 49.15
CA LEU A 500 -6.38 72.75 50.50
C LEU A 500 -5.55 74.03 50.59
N GLU A 501 -4.46 74.13 49.81
CA GLU A 501 -3.69 75.38 49.76
C GLU A 501 -4.42 76.50 49.01
N THR A 502 -5.11 76.19 47.91
CA THR A 502 -5.92 77.20 47.18
C THR A 502 -7.08 77.73 48.01
N GLU A 503 -7.76 76.86 48.77
CA GLU A 503 -8.86 77.22 49.68
C GLU A 503 -8.36 78.15 50.79
N ARG A 504 -7.21 77.84 51.41
CA ARG A 504 -6.61 78.70 52.43
C ARG A 504 -6.25 80.10 51.90
N ARG A 505 -5.68 80.20 50.69
CA ARG A 505 -5.37 81.50 50.06
C ARG A 505 -6.64 82.33 49.78
N GLN A 506 -7.74 81.69 49.41
CA GLN A 506 -9.02 82.37 49.21
C GLN A 506 -9.61 82.93 50.52
N LEU A 507 -9.43 82.21 51.64
CA LEU A 507 -9.79 82.69 52.98
C LEU A 507 -8.89 83.86 53.43
N GLU A 508 -7.58 83.79 53.18
CA GLU A 508 -6.62 84.86 53.45
C GLU A 508 -7.00 86.16 52.67
N GLU A 509 -7.29 86.05 51.36
CA GLU A 509 -7.78 87.18 50.55
C GLU A 509 -9.14 87.72 51.02
N TYR A 510 -10.03 86.86 51.52
CA TYR A 510 -11.35 87.25 52.00
C TYR A 510 -11.25 88.08 53.30
N GLU A 511 -10.39 87.67 54.23
CA GLU A 511 -10.12 88.45 55.45
C GLU A 511 -9.55 89.84 55.14
N GLU A 512 -8.67 89.98 54.15
CA GLU A 512 -8.12 91.30 53.78
C GLU A 512 -9.20 92.24 53.22
N ARG A 513 -10.15 91.73 52.43
CA ARG A 513 -11.27 92.52 51.91
C ARG A 513 -12.17 93.05 53.03
N LEU A 514 -12.48 92.21 54.03
CA LEU A 514 -13.22 92.63 55.23
C LEU A 514 -12.49 93.73 56.02
N LYS A 515 -11.16 93.66 56.11
CA LYS A 515 -10.33 94.67 56.80
C LYS A 515 -10.27 96.02 56.06
N GLN A 516 -10.54 96.05 54.75
CA GLN A 516 -10.49 97.26 53.92
C GLN A 516 -11.84 98.01 53.81
N ALA A 517 -12.98 97.34 54.02
CA ALA A 517 -14.31 97.94 53.99
C ALA A 517 -14.46 99.04 55.06
N ARG A 518 -14.66 100.30 54.64
CA ARG A 518 -14.63 101.46 55.57
C ARG A 518 -15.96 101.72 56.27
N ASP A 519 -17.08 101.48 55.61
CA ASP A 519 -18.41 101.75 56.17
C ASP A 519 -19.05 100.46 56.71
N GLU A 520 -19.67 100.57 57.89
CA GLU A 520 -20.26 99.45 58.63
C GLU A 520 -21.36 98.73 57.83
N ARG A 521 -22.14 99.48 57.05
CA ARG A 521 -23.19 98.95 56.16
C ARG A 521 -22.66 98.19 54.95
N GLU A 522 -21.45 98.51 54.47
CA GLU A 522 -20.83 97.72 53.41
C GLU A 522 -20.39 96.35 53.94
N ARG A 523 -19.97 96.28 55.21
CA ARG A 523 -19.66 95.01 55.90
C ARG A 523 -20.93 94.20 56.11
N GLU A 524 -22.01 94.79 56.61
CA GLU A 524 -23.31 94.09 56.75
C GLU A 524 -23.83 93.56 55.40
N LEU A 525 -23.72 94.35 54.32
CA LEU A 525 -24.12 93.92 52.98
C LEU A 525 -23.23 92.79 52.45
N HIS A 526 -21.91 92.87 52.67
CA HIS A 526 -20.97 91.83 52.27
C HIS A 526 -21.21 90.54 53.08
N GLU A 527 -21.41 90.63 54.40
CA GLU A 527 -21.75 89.48 55.25
C GLU A 527 -23.09 88.85 54.87
N GLN A 528 -24.11 89.62 54.46
CA GLN A 528 -25.35 89.05 53.92
C GLN A 528 -25.12 88.34 52.57
N GLN A 529 -24.31 88.92 51.68
CA GLN A 529 -23.93 88.27 50.43
C GLN A 529 -23.10 87.01 50.65
N GLU A 530 -22.24 86.98 51.66
CA GLU A 530 -21.42 85.80 52.00
C GLU A 530 -22.21 84.72 52.71
N ARG A 531 -23.09 85.06 53.65
CA ARG A 531 -24.06 84.11 54.23
C ARG A 531 -24.91 83.48 53.13
N LYS A 532 -25.34 84.27 52.14
CA LYS A 532 -26.06 83.75 50.98
C LYS A 532 -25.17 82.91 50.06
N ARG A 533 -23.91 83.31 49.78
CA ARG A 533 -22.97 82.48 49.01
C ARG A 533 -22.74 81.13 49.70
N GLN A 534 -22.52 81.13 51.02
CA GLN A 534 -22.37 79.92 51.83
C GLN A 534 -23.63 79.06 51.87
N GLU A 535 -24.83 79.65 51.87
CA GLU A 535 -26.09 78.91 51.77
C GLU A 535 -26.34 78.33 50.36
N ASP A 536 -26.11 79.11 49.31
CA ASP A 536 -26.19 78.66 47.91
C ASP A 536 -25.13 77.59 47.60
N GLU A 537 -23.93 77.69 48.21
CA GLU A 537 -22.84 76.73 48.09
C GLU A 537 -23.08 75.46 48.93
N ALA A 538 -23.55 75.57 50.17
CA ALA A 538 -23.95 74.40 50.96
C ALA A 538 -25.12 73.65 50.30
N ASN A 539 -26.07 74.35 49.69
CA ASN A 539 -27.15 73.72 48.92
C ASN A 539 -26.61 73.07 47.63
N ARG A 540 -25.63 73.68 46.94
CA ARG A 540 -24.91 73.05 45.82
C ARG A 540 -24.17 71.78 46.26
N GLN A 541 -23.36 71.85 47.30
CA GLN A 541 -22.59 70.71 47.83
C GLN A 541 -23.52 69.56 48.25
N ARG A 542 -24.67 69.86 48.86
CA ARG A 542 -25.69 68.84 49.19
C ARG A 542 -26.33 68.20 47.96
N LEU A 543 -26.59 68.96 46.89
CA LEU A 543 -27.07 68.42 45.62
C LEU A 543 -26.01 67.58 44.91
N GLU A 544 -24.74 68.02 44.91
CA GLU A 544 -23.62 67.26 44.36
C GLU A 544 -23.31 65.99 45.17
N GLU A 545 -23.48 66.00 46.49
CA GLU A 545 -23.45 64.79 47.32
C GLU A 545 -24.61 63.85 47.01
N GLU A 546 -25.84 64.35 46.86
CA GLU A 546 -26.98 63.50 46.55
C GLU A 546 -26.85 62.89 45.15
N GLU A 547 -26.34 63.66 44.17
CA GLU A 547 -26.05 63.15 42.84
C GLU A 547 -24.91 62.12 42.86
N LYS A 548 -23.82 62.36 43.61
CA LYS A 548 -22.76 61.36 43.82
C LYS A 548 -23.29 60.07 44.41
N ARG A 549 -24.08 60.12 45.49
CA ARG A 549 -24.68 58.93 46.12
C ARG A 549 -25.57 58.16 45.15
N ARG A 550 -26.34 58.87 44.30
CA ARG A 550 -27.13 58.25 43.22
C ARG A 550 -26.24 57.62 42.14
N GLN A 551 -25.17 58.28 41.72
CA GLN A 551 -24.21 57.75 40.74
C GLN A 551 -23.43 56.53 41.29
N GLU A 552 -23.03 56.55 42.56
CA GLU A 552 -22.40 55.43 43.28
C GLU A 552 -23.34 54.24 43.43
N GLU A 553 -24.63 54.47 43.73
CA GLU A 553 -25.63 53.40 43.81
C GLU A 553 -25.92 52.79 42.43
N ILE A 554 -26.04 53.59 41.38
CA ILE A 554 -26.15 53.11 39.99
C ILE A 554 -24.90 52.32 39.60
N LYS A 555 -23.71 52.80 39.94
CA LYS A 555 -22.44 52.11 39.69
C LYS A 555 -22.37 50.76 40.42
N ARG A 556 -22.78 50.70 41.69
CA ARG A 556 -22.85 49.46 42.48
C ARG A 556 -23.83 48.45 41.86
N GLN A 557 -25.00 48.92 41.41
CA GLN A 557 -25.99 48.07 40.73
C GLN A 557 -25.44 47.49 39.41
N LEU A 558 -24.75 48.32 38.61
CA LEU A 558 -24.10 47.89 37.37
C LEU A 558 -22.94 46.91 37.63
N GLU A 559 -22.13 47.13 38.67
CA GLU A 559 -21.04 46.22 39.06
C GLU A 559 -21.58 44.87 39.53
N GLU A 560 -22.64 44.84 40.37
CA GLU A 560 -23.31 43.60 40.74
C GLU A 560 -23.98 42.88 39.55
N GLU A 561 -24.55 43.63 38.59
CA GLU A 561 -25.14 43.05 37.37
C GLU A 561 -24.06 42.46 36.45
N GLU A 562 -22.93 43.15 36.29
CA GLU A 562 -21.79 42.64 35.52
C GLU A 562 -21.17 41.40 36.19
N GLU A 563 -21.08 41.35 37.53
CA GLU A 563 -20.68 40.14 38.25
C GLU A 563 -21.68 38.99 38.08
N ARG A 564 -23.00 39.26 38.16
CA ARG A 564 -24.04 38.24 37.91
C ARG A 564 -23.94 37.68 36.48
N LEU A 565 -23.75 38.52 35.47
CA LEU A 565 -23.54 38.11 34.07
C LEU A 565 -22.22 37.34 33.87
N LYS A 566 -21.12 37.74 34.52
CA LYS A 566 -19.85 36.97 34.54
C LYS A 566 -20.05 35.59 35.16
N LEU A 567 -20.81 35.49 36.25
CA LEU A 567 -21.09 34.23 36.92
C LEU A 567 -21.94 33.28 36.05
N GLU A 568 -22.97 33.80 35.39
CA GLU A 568 -23.81 33.03 34.45
C GLU A 568 -23.00 32.51 33.24
N GLN A 569 -22.16 33.35 32.63
CA GLN A 569 -21.24 32.94 31.57
C GLN A 569 -20.26 31.86 32.05
N LEU A 570 -19.77 31.95 33.29
CA LEU A 570 -18.87 30.97 33.89
C LEU A 570 -19.60 29.67 34.28
N GLU A 571 -20.90 29.70 34.54
CA GLU A 571 -21.71 28.49 34.66
C GLU A 571 -22.00 27.83 33.31
N GLU A 572 -22.41 28.59 32.28
CA GLU A 572 -22.72 28.05 30.95
C GLU A 572 -21.48 27.45 30.27
N THR A 573 -20.32 28.10 30.39
CA THR A 573 -19.04 27.51 29.94
C THR A 573 -18.73 26.20 30.68
N ARG A 574 -18.88 26.14 32.02
CA ARG A 574 -18.70 24.89 32.78
C ARG A 574 -19.74 23.81 32.46
N LYS A 575 -20.97 24.17 32.06
CA LYS A 575 -21.98 23.23 31.55
C LYS A 575 -21.57 22.68 30.18
N LEU A 576 -21.08 23.52 29.26
CA LEU A 576 -20.55 23.12 27.95
C LEU A 576 -19.31 22.21 28.08
N GLU A 577 -18.35 22.57 28.93
CA GLU A 577 -17.17 21.74 29.22
C GLU A 577 -17.56 20.35 29.74
N ARG A 578 -18.51 20.29 30.69
CA ARG A 578 -19.02 19.01 31.21
C ARG A 578 -19.67 18.16 30.12
N GLN A 579 -20.48 18.76 29.24
CA GLN A 579 -21.09 18.05 28.11
C GLN A 579 -20.05 17.55 27.09
N GLU A 580 -19.01 18.34 26.81
CA GLU A 580 -17.94 17.93 25.90
C GLU A 580 -17.06 16.82 26.51
N LEU A 581 -16.74 16.90 27.81
CA LEU A 581 -16.06 15.85 28.55
C LEU A 581 -16.88 14.55 28.61
N GLU A 582 -18.19 14.61 28.86
CA GLU A 582 -19.06 13.43 28.84
C GLU A 582 -19.14 12.80 27.44
N ARG A 583 -19.26 13.62 26.39
CA ARG A 583 -19.22 13.18 24.99
C ARG A 583 -17.89 12.49 24.64
N LEU A 584 -16.76 13.04 25.11
CA LEU A 584 -15.43 12.45 24.94
C LEU A 584 -15.29 11.14 25.72
N ALA A 585 -15.82 11.06 26.95
CA ALA A 585 -15.86 9.84 27.74
C ALA A 585 -16.75 8.76 27.11
N GLU A 586 -17.88 9.13 26.48
CA GLU A 586 -18.68 8.17 25.69
C GLU A 586 -17.95 7.72 24.42
N GLU A 587 -17.23 8.60 23.73
CA GLU A 587 -16.45 8.20 22.56
C GLU A 587 -15.28 7.27 22.94
N ASN A 588 -14.58 7.54 24.05
CA ASN A 588 -13.50 6.69 24.55
C ASN A 588 -14.02 5.30 24.97
N ARG A 589 -15.13 5.20 25.71
CA ARG A 589 -15.80 3.92 25.99
C ARG A 589 -16.15 3.16 24.69
N ARG A 590 -16.67 3.85 23.67
CA ARG A 590 -16.94 3.30 22.32
C ARG A 590 -15.69 2.99 21.48
N ARG A 591 -14.49 3.40 21.90
CA ARG A 591 -13.20 3.03 21.32
C ARG A 591 -12.63 1.81 22.05
N GLU A 592 -12.70 1.78 23.37
CA GLU A 592 -12.33 0.65 24.24
C GLU A 592 -13.17 -0.61 23.95
N GLU A 593 -14.49 -0.48 23.79
CA GLU A 593 -15.38 -1.59 23.40
C GLU A 593 -14.94 -2.22 22.07
N LYS A 594 -14.53 -1.40 21.10
CA LYS A 594 -14.02 -1.86 19.79
C LYS A 594 -12.61 -2.45 19.87
N LEU A 595 -11.79 -2.02 20.83
CA LEU A 595 -10.49 -2.64 21.11
C LEU A 595 -10.68 -4.02 21.72
N ARG A 596 -11.59 -4.16 22.68
CA ARG A 596 -11.99 -5.47 23.23
C ARG A 596 -12.57 -6.40 22.17
N GLN A 597 -13.54 -5.95 21.37
CA GLN A 597 -14.09 -6.75 20.26
C GLN A 597 -13.02 -7.18 19.25
N ARG A 598 -11.97 -6.37 19.03
CA ARG A 598 -10.82 -6.76 18.20
C ARG A 598 -9.89 -7.75 18.89
N GLN A 599 -9.63 -7.61 20.19
CA GLN A 599 -8.86 -8.57 20.96
C GLN A 599 -9.57 -9.93 21.02
N GLU A 600 -10.89 -9.94 21.19
CA GLU A 600 -11.74 -11.12 21.13
C GLU A 600 -11.73 -11.75 19.71
N GLU A 601 -11.76 -10.95 18.63
CA GLU A 601 -11.58 -11.45 17.25
C GLU A 601 -10.17 -11.99 16.98
N ILE A 602 -9.13 -11.41 17.58
CA ILE A 602 -7.73 -11.86 17.47
C ILE A 602 -7.53 -13.18 18.24
N ALA A 603 -7.91 -13.24 19.51
CA ALA A 603 -7.77 -14.44 20.34
C ALA A 603 -8.51 -15.64 19.74
N ARG A 604 -9.71 -15.43 19.17
CA ARG A 604 -10.42 -16.48 18.43
C ARG A 604 -9.64 -16.95 17.20
N ARG A 605 -8.99 -16.05 16.46
CA ARG A 605 -8.17 -16.44 15.29
C ARG A 605 -6.91 -17.18 15.69
N GLU A 606 -6.29 -16.80 16.81
CA GLU A 606 -5.16 -17.52 17.39
C GLU A 606 -5.58 -18.94 17.83
N GLU A 607 -6.78 -19.10 18.41
CA GLU A 607 -7.37 -20.41 18.72
C GLU A 607 -7.69 -21.23 17.45
N GLU A 608 -8.26 -20.60 16.41
CA GLU A 608 -8.49 -21.25 15.11
C GLU A 608 -7.18 -21.64 14.42
N GLN A 609 -6.12 -20.83 14.54
CA GLN A 609 -4.79 -21.16 13.99
C GLN A 609 -4.11 -22.30 14.75
N ARG A 610 -4.16 -22.33 16.09
CA ARG A 610 -3.60 -23.45 16.88
C ARG A 610 -4.24 -24.79 16.51
N LYS A 611 -5.55 -24.83 16.29
CA LYS A 611 -6.25 -26.06 15.85
C LYS A 611 -5.84 -26.50 14.45
N ILE A 612 -5.52 -25.56 13.56
CA ILE A 612 -4.94 -25.88 12.25
C ILE A 612 -3.50 -26.39 12.41
N GLU A 613 -2.69 -25.79 13.28
CA GLU A 613 -1.31 -26.21 13.55
C GLU A 613 -1.24 -27.60 14.19
N GLU A 614 -2.11 -27.91 15.15
CA GLU A 614 -2.30 -29.24 15.75
C GLU A 614 -2.76 -30.29 14.71
N GLU A 615 -3.62 -29.91 13.76
CA GLU A 615 -4.08 -30.78 12.67
C GLU A 615 -3.00 -30.98 11.60
N GLU A 616 -2.25 -29.94 11.24
CA GLU A 616 -1.09 -30.02 10.35
C GLU A 616 0.03 -30.88 10.96
N GLU A 617 0.30 -30.80 12.27
CA GLU A 617 1.25 -31.67 12.96
C GLU A 617 0.78 -33.15 12.96
N ARG A 618 -0.52 -33.39 13.18
CA ARG A 618 -1.11 -34.73 13.10
C ARG A 618 -0.98 -35.33 11.69
N ILE A 619 -1.39 -34.58 10.66
CA ILE A 619 -1.28 -34.97 9.25
C ILE A 619 0.19 -35.20 8.86
N ARG A 620 1.12 -34.38 9.39
CA ARG A 620 2.56 -34.56 9.14
C ARG A 620 3.09 -35.87 9.73
N LYS A 621 2.67 -36.25 10.94
CA LYS A 621 3.03 -37.55 11.55
C LYS A 621 2.43 -38.72 10.77
N GLU A 622 1.16 -38.64 10.38
CA GLU A 622 0.51 -39.64 9.52
C GLU A 622 1.25 -39.80 8.17
N LEU A 623 1.70 -38.70 7.56
CA LEU A 623 2.48 -38.70 6.32
C LEU A 623 3.88 -39.31 6.50
N GLU A 624 4.56 -38.98 7.61
CA GLU A 624 5.90 -39.50 7.93
C GLU A 624 5.86 -41.01 8.22
N GLU A 625 4.88 -41.49 8.99
CA GLU A 625 4.61 -42.92 9.13
C GLU A 625 4.33 -43.59 7.79
N ALA A 626 3.51 -42.99 6.93
CA ALA A 626 3.22 -43.52 5.61
C ALA A 626 4.43 -43.52 4.67
N GLU A 627 5.39 -42.60 4.85
CA GLU A 627 6.68 -42.63 4.14
C GLU A 627 7.61 -43.72 4.69
N GLN A 628 7.71 -43.88 6.02
CA GLN A 628 8.48 -44.95 6.65
C GLN A 628 7.96 -46.35 6.25
N ARG A 629 6.63 -46.54 6.20
CA ARG A 629 6.01 -47.79 5.71
C ARG A 629 6.39 -48.09 4.26
N ARG A 630 6.24 -47.11 3.35
CA ARG A 630 6.64 -47.28 1.94
C ARG A 630 8.14 -47.52 1.75
N LYS A 631 8.99 -46.93 2.59
CA LYS A 631 10.43 -47.22 2.62
C LYS A 631 10.71 -48.67 3.04
N ALA A 632 10.05 -49.15 4.10
CA ALA A 632 10.19 -50.54 4.56
C ALA A 632 9.62 -51.55 3.54
N GLU A 633 8.50 -51.24 2.88
CA GLU A 633 7.94 -52.03 1.77
C GLU A 633 8.92 -52.13 0.59
N HIS A 634 9.55 -51.01 0.21
CA HIS A 634 10.54 -50.97 -0.87
C HIS A 634 11.84 -51.68 -0.50
N GLU A 635 12.33 -51.53 0.73
CA GLU A 635 13.50 -52.27 1.24
C GLU A 635 13.24 -53.79 1.29
N ALA A 636 12.02 -54.20 1.64
CA ALA A 636 11.60 -55.60 1.59
C ALA A 636 11.52 -56.14 0.15
N GLN A 637 11.06 -55.33 -0.82
CA GLN A 637 11.08 -55.69 -2.24
C GLN A 637 12.52 -55.86 -2.75
N ILE A 638 13.41 -54.91 -2.46
CA ILE A 638 14.84 -55.00 -2.83
C ILE A 638 15.47 -56.29 -2.28
N LYS A 639 15.23 -56.61 -1.00
CA LYS A 639 15.74 -57.86 -0.40
C LYS A 639 15.19 -59.11 -1.06
N GLN A 640 13.91 -59.14 -1.43
CA GLN A 640 13.32 -60.26 -2.17
C GLN A 640 13.92 -60.40 -3.58
N GLU A 641 14.24 -59.28 -4.25
CA GLU A 641 14.91 -59.28 -5.55
C GLU A 641 16.38 -59.72 -5.44
N GLU A 642 17.12 -59.26 -4.42
CA GLU A 642 18.48 -59.71 -4.11
C GLU A 642 18.54 -61.21 -3.79
N GLU A 643 17.62 -61.72 -2.96
CA GLU A 643 17.50 -63.15 -2.66
C GLU A 643 17.13 -63.95 -3.92
N ALA A 644 16.24 -63.45 -4.78
CA ALA A 644 15.88 -64.09 -6.04
C ALA A 644 17.05 -64.10 -7.05
N VAL A 645 17.84 -63.04 -7.14
CA VAL A 645 19.06 -62.97 -7.96
C VAL A 645 20.11 -63.94 -7.42
N LYS A 646 20.32 -64.00 -6.11
CA LYS A 646 21.23 -64.96 -5.48
C LYS A 646 20.81 -66.41 -5.74
N ALA A 647 19.52 -66.73 -5.58
CA ALA A 647 18.99 -68.06 -5.86
C ALA A 647 19.16 -68.47 -7.33
N ARG A 648 19.00 -67.53 -8.28
CA ARG A 648 19.29 -67.77 -9.70
C ARG A 648 20.78 -68.04 -9.94
N ALA A 649 21.68 -67.26 -9.34
CA ALA A 649 23.12 -67.46 -9.46
C ALA A 649 23.58 -68.81 -8.86
N GLU A 650 23.03 -69.21 -7.71
CA GLU A 650 23.27 -70.54 -7.13
C GLU A 650 22.74 -71.67 -8.03
N ALA A 651 21.58 -71.50 -8.67
CA ALA A 651 21.04 -72.48 -9.61
C ALA A 651 21.90 -72.60 -10.88
N GLU A 652 22.39 -71.49 -11.42
CA GLU A 652 23.31 -71.45 -12.56
C GLU A 652 24.65 -72.12 -12.23
N GLN A 653 25.21 -71.87 -11.04
CA GLN A 653 26.43 -72.55 -10.57
C GLN A 653 26.25 -74.08 -10.49
N ARG A 654 25.13 -74.55 -9.92
CA ARG A 654 24.81 -75.99 -9.84
C ARG A 654 24.62 -76.61 -11.23
N ALA A 655 23.97 -75.91 -12.16
CA ALA A 655 23.83 -76.35 -13.55
C ALA A 655 25.19 -76.43 -14.27
N ALA A 656 26.07 -75.43 -14.07
CA ALA A 656 27.42 -75.42 -14.63
C ALA A 656 28.34 -76.51 -14.03
N GLU A 657 28.13 -76.89 -12.76
CA GLU A 657 28.80 -78.04 -12.15
C GLU A 657 28.30 -79.37 -12.73
N GLU A 658 27.00 -79.52 -12.95
CA GLU A 658 26.42 -80.71 -13.59
C GLU A 658 26.89 -80.87 -15.05
N GLU A 659 26.98 -79.76 -15.80
CA GLU A 659 27.61 -79.70 -17.14
C GLU A 659 29.07 -80.17 -17.11
N LYS A 660 29.88 -79.66 -16.17
CA LYS A 660 31.27 -80.11 -15.98
C LYS A 660 31.34 -81.61 -15.68
N ARG A 661 30.45 -82.13 -14.83
CA ARG A 661 30.40 -83.56 -14.49
C ARG A 661 30.06 -84.42 -15.71
N LYS A 662 29.01 -84.07 -16.46
CA LYS A 662 28.63 -84.74 -17.73
C LYS A 662 29.77 -84.70 -18.77
N ARG A 663 30.47 -83.56 -18.87
CA ARG A 663 31.64 -83.41 -19.74
C ARG A 663 32.80 -84.31 -19.31
N GLN A 664 33.06 -84.44 -18.02
CA GLN A 664 34.08 -85.33 -17.47
C GLN A 664 33.72 -86.81 -17.71
N GLU A 665 32.49 -87.22 -17.40
CA GLU A 665 31.96 -88.57 -17.68
C GLU A 665 32.12 -88.93 -19.17
N ARG A 666 31.83 -87.99 -20.09
CA ARG A 666 32.01 -88.17 -21.54
C ARG A 666 33.49 -88.31 -21.94
N LEU A 667 34.40 -87.54 -21.34
CA LEU A 667 35.84 -87.65 -21.59
C LEU A 667 36.39 -88.99 -21.10
N ASP A 668 35.98 -89.45 -19.92
CA ASP A 668 36.44 -90.74 -19.36
C ASP A 668 35.80 -91.95 -20.06
N ALA A 669 34.61 -91.80 -20.65
CA ALA A 669 34.04 -92.78 -21.56
C ALA A 669 34.85 -92.89 -22.87
N LEU A 670 35.30 -91.77 -23.45
CA LEU A 670 36.16 -91.75 -24.63
C LEU A 670 37.54 -92.38 -24.33
N LYS A 671 38.18 -92.06 -23.19
CA LYS A 671 39.44 -92.71 -22.76
C LYS A 671 39.30 -94.23 -22.71
N LYS A 672 38.21 -94.75 -22.12
CA LYS A 672 37.95 -96.20 -22.05
C LYS A 672 37.82 -96.84 -23.44
N GLN A 673 37.20 -96.17 -24.41
CA GLN A 673 37.12 -96.68 -25.79
C GLN A 673 38.49 -96.68 -26.48
N ASP A 674 39.31 -95.65 -26.23
CA ASP A 674 40.68 -95.56 -26.74
C ASP A 674 41.61 -96.62 -26.13
N ASP A 675 41.52 -96.86 -24.82
CA ASP A 675 42.25 -97.93 -24.11
C ASP A 675 41.82 -99.33 -24.58
N GLU A 676 40.52 -99.55 -24.79
CA GLU A 676 39.96 -100.80 -25.33
C GLU A 676 40.47 -101.05 -26.77
N ARG A 677 40.42 -100.04 -27.64
CA ARG A 677 41.02 -100.09 -28.99
C ARG A 677 42.52 -100.42 -28.93
N LEU A 678 43.25 -99.81 -28.01
CA LEU A 678 44.69 -99.99 -27.85
C LEU A 678 45.03 -101.35 -27.20
N ARG A 679 44.11 -101.95 -26.42
CA ARG A 679 44.18 -103.34 -25.96
C ARG A 679 43.96 -104.33 -27.10
N GLN A 680 42.92 -104.12 -27.93
CA GLN A 680 42.65 -104.94 -29.11
C GLN A 680 43.81 -104.91 -30.10
N GLU A 681 44.41 -103.73 -30.35
CA GLU A 681 45.58 -103.60 -31.23
C GLU A 681 46.82 -104.33 -30.65
N LYS A 682 47.04 -104.27 -29.32
CA LYS A 682 48.07 -105.09 -28.63
C LYS A 682 47.79 -106.59 -28.79
N GLU A 683 46.54 -107.03 -28.78
CA GLU A 683 46.16 -108.44 -28.94
C GLU A 683 46.24 -108.93 -30.39
N GLU A 684 45.88 -108.10 -31.36
CA GLU A 684 46.11 -108.39 -32.77
C GLU A 684 47.61 -108.50 -33.08
N LYS A 685 48.44 -107.61 -32.51
CA LYS A 685 49.90 -107.70 -32.55
C LYS A 685 50.43 -108.98 -31.89
N LYS A 686 49.83 -109.46 -30.79
CA LYS A 686 50.14 -110.79 -30.20
C LYS A 686 49.75 -111.93 -31.15
N ARG A 687 48.56 -111.90 -31.76
CA ARG A 687 48.08 -112.93 -32.72
C ARG A 687 48.98 -113.01 -33.95
N LYS A 688 49.25 -111.88 -34.61
CA LYS A 688 50.19 -111.77 -35.75
C LYS A 688 51.64 -112.11 -35.38
N TYR A 689 51.98 -112.15 -34.10
CA TYR A 689 53.28 -112.64 -33.61
C TYR A 689 53.27 -114.17 -33.37
N ALA A 690 52.19 -114.71 -32.78
CA ALA A 690 52.01 -116.14 -32.59
C ALA A 690 51.89 -116.90 -33.92
N GLU A 691 51.15 -116.34 -34.89
CA GLU A 691 51.03 -116.90 -36.25
C GLU A 691 52.38 -116.91 -36.99
N ARG A 692 53.22 -115.89 -36.80
CA ARG A 692 54.58 -115.90 -37.34
C ARG A 692 55.49 -116.93 -36.67
N LEU A 693 55.20 -117.35 -35.44
CA LEU A 693 55.92 -118.45 -34.78
C LEU A 693 55.45 -119.83 -35.28
N SER A 694 54.14 -120.03 -35.48
CA SER A 694 53.61 -121.33 -35.93
C SER A 694 53.98 -121.70 -37.37
N ARG A 695 54.46 -120.73 -38.17
CA ARG A 695 55.01 -120.95 -39.52
C ARG A 695 56.48 -121.44 -39.52
N LEU A 696 57.16 -121.56 -38.38
CA LEU A 696 58.53 -122.10 -38.28
C LEU A 696 58.55 -123.59 -37.94
N SER A 697 59.58 -124.30 -38.41
CA SER A 697 59.89 -125.68 -38.01
C SER A 697 60.08 -125.80 -36.48
N PRO A 698 59.68 -126.91 -35.81
CA PRO A 698 59.82 -127.08 -34.37
C PRO A 698 61.25 -126.88 -33.83
N GLU A 699 62.28 -127.22 -34.61
CA GLU A 699 63.68 -126.97 -34.22
C GLU A 699 64.03 -125.48 -34.24
N ASP A 700 63.57 -124.76 -35.25
CA ASP A 700 63.86 -123.34 -35.40
C ASP A 700 63.03 -122.48 -34.45
N GLN A 701 61.83 -122.94 -34.06
CA GLN A 701 61.10 -122.40 -32.91
C GLN A 701 61.94 -122.51 -31.63
N ARG A 702 62.55 -123.68 -31.35
CA ARG A 702 63.44 -123.86 -30.18
C ARG A 702 64.66 -122.94 -30.24
N LYS A 703 65.38 -122.89 -31.37
CA LYS A 703 66.51 -121.97 -31.60
C LYS A 703 66.08 -120.50 -31.43
N PHE A 704 64.92 -120.12 -31.93
CA PHE A 704 64.38 -118.76 -31.80
C PHE A 704 64.03 -118.42 -30.35
N PHE A 705 63.38 -119.31 -29.60
CA PHE A 705 63.10 -119.08 -28.18
C PHE A 705 64.38 -119.01 -27.34
N GLU A 706 65.40 -119.82 -27.65
CA GLU A 706 66.68 -119.77 -26.95
C GLU A 706 67.43 -118.46 -27.27
N MET A 707 67.52 -118.09 -28.55
CA MET A 707 68.08 -116.80 -28.98
C MET A 707 67.32 -115.60 -28.39
N ARG A 708 65.99 -115.69 -28.27
CA ARG A 708 65.17 -114.68 -27.59
C ARG A 708 65.38 -114.67 -26.08
N LYS A 709 65.64 -115.81 -25.43
CA LYS A 709 66.01 -115.90 -24.01
C LYS A 709 67.39 -115.27 -23.78
N ARG A 710 68.40 -115.59 -24.59
CA ARG A 710 69.73 -114.96 -24.59
C ARG A 710 69.64 -113.45 -24.84
N ARG A 711 68.89 -112.99 -25.86
CA ARG A 711 68.67 -111.56 -26.14
C ARG A 711 67.90 -110.84 -25.04
N LYS A 712 66.88 -111.46 -24.42
CA LYS A 712 66.16 -110.86 -23.27
C LYS A 712 67.09 -110.74 -22.07
N ALA A 713 67.85 -111.79 -21.75
CA ALA A 713 68.84 -111.79 -20.67
C ALA A 713 69.88 -110.68 -20.87
N LYS A 714 70.49 -110.59 -22.07
CA LYS A 714 71.41 -109.50 -22.42
C LYS A 714 70.75 -108.13 -22.28
N LYS A 715 69.53 -107.93 -22.81
CA LYS A 715 68.84 -106.64 -22.69
C LYS A 715 68.43 -106.30 -21.24
N THR A 716 68.11 -107.26 -20.39
CA THR A 716 67.92 -107.00 -18.95
C THR A 716 69.22 -106.69 -18.23
N GLN A 717 70.34 -107.29 -18.65
CA GLN A 717 71.67 -107.00 -18.11
C GLN A 717 72.15 -105.60 -18.54
N GLU A 718 71.95 -105.23 -19.81
CA GLU A 718 72.15 -103.87 -20.35
C GLU A 718 71.27 -102.84 -19.64
N LEU A 719 69.99 -103.15 -19.37
CA LEU A 719 69.08 -102.23 -18.67
C LEU A 719 69.41 -102.11 -17.17
N LEU A 720 69.93 -103.17 -16.54
CA LEU A 720 70.45 -103.12 -15.17
C LEU A 720 71.73 -102.28 -15.10
N GLN A 721 72.64 -102.44 -16.07
CA GLN A 721 73.82 -101.58 -16.22
C GLN A 721 73.43 -100.12 -16.47
N GLN A 722 72.42 -99.85 -17.32
CA GLN A 722 71.89 -98.49 -17.51
C GLN A 722 71.25 -97.92 -16.24
N LYS A 723 70.51 -98.73 -15.45
CA LYS A 723 69.98 -98.27 -14.16
C LYS A 723 71.08 -98.03 -13.12
N GLN A 724 72.15 -98.82 -13.12
CA GLN A 724 73.30 -98.61 -12.24
C GLN A 724 74.16 -97.40 -12.66
N ALA A 725 74.27 -97.12 -13.96
CA ALA A 725 74.95 -95.93 -14.49
C ALA A 725 74.09 -94.64 -14.46
N GLY A 726 72.76 -94.77 -14.36
CA GLY A 726 71.81 -93.66 -14.40
C GLY A 726 71.25 -93.22 -13.04
N ASN A 727 71.69 -93.81 -11.93
CA ASN A 727 71.19 -93.49 -10.58
C ASN A 727 72.08 -92.45 -9.85
N GLY A 728 72.42 -91.38 -10.57
CA GLY A 728 73.22 -90.26 -10.05
C GLY A 728 72.80 -88.96 -10.75
N GLY A 729 71.87 -88.24 -10.15
CA GLY A 729 71.32 -86.99 -10.67
C GLY A 729 69.80 -86.96 -10.78
N ASN A 730 69.13 -86.65 -9.66
CA ASN A 730 68.24 -85.49 -9.53
C ASN A 730 67.32 -85.63 -8.30
N GLU A 731 67.67 -84.95 -7.22
CA GLU A 731 66.71 -84.55 -6.18
C GLU A 731 65.93 -83.34 -6.71
N ALA A 732 64.60 -83.44 -6.84
CA ALA A 732 63.66 -82.33 -7.06
C ALA A 732 62.20 -82.84 -7.04
N TYR A 733 61.69 -83.13 -5.85
CA TYR A 733 60.26 -83.17 -5.51
C TYR A 733 60.15 -82.26 -4.28
N GLU A 734 59.52 -81.09 -4.34
CA GLU A 734 58.06 -80.80 -4.37
C GLU A 734 57.64 -80.27 -2.97
N GLU A 735 56.44 -79.67 -2.90
CA GLU A 735 55.80 -79.11 -1.69
C GLU A 735 56.47 -77.85 -1.09
N GLU A 736 55.78 -76.69 -0.96
CA GLU A 736 54.42 -76.29 -1.40
C GLU A 736 54.38 -74.80 -1.76
#